data_AF-A0A950ZNQ9-F1
#
_entry.id   AF-A0A950ZNQ9-F1
#
_cell.length_a   1.000
_cell.length_b   1.000
_cell.length_c   1.000
_cell.angle_alpha   90.00
_cell.angle_beta   90.00
_cell.angle_gamma   90.00
#
_symmetry.space_group_name_H-M   'P 1'
#
loop_
_entity.id
_entity.type
_entity.pdbx_description
1 polymer ?
#
loop_
_entity_poly.entity_id
_entity_poly.type
_entity_poly.pdbx_seq_one_letter_code
_entity_poly.pdbx_strand_id
1 'polypeptide(L)'
;WAHANLDRADPAPGSQVDQAPHQLQLYFSEAVDPSFSKVQLLNAQREQVDRGDSHVAPNDPRSLIVSLPDSLPNGVYTVAWETVSAVDGHRVDGAFPLIVGPLPAEGVPAVTATSSSQAQFAPETALGRWWFMLAASLLFGTLLAWQVVFRPLFGRANPAALPLAAARSRRLAVAAGLLLLIGTLYLAVAQAASAANAPLWAALGQPLLDTIGRGRFAALWWTRLVLVAIAFGLVLIRGVRRWPGRVALIASGLALLTSSLNSHSAALLSGAYLGIVADWLHFLAVAAWIGGLANLIYVLPVAVDASQGTGDRVLARAVSRFSNLAWVSVFAIIASGTFQAWLEVGSWSGLVQTAYGLSITAKVALLVVMLALASFNLMIARPRLAVLAATGSAAAASDVARRFTWAVRGEFAVGVLVLIVAAVLTGFQPAREELARQSNDLSGGPVDRQVDANGLTARVQITPASLGINRFAVLLPGTDPNQVERVQLTLTYLDAQLGSQPLVLSQSSTSPDTWESTSPMLSQAGTWQAELLVRRTDQDDARSALRFLVAGPGGAPAETTTAFGAYPLLPSPMVSVSYLLFAAGIGVGALAIYRAARQPRRRRAMQRQGALLGAAVVILACGGYVNVSEQRNGVPLDVVNIRDPVPPDANSLAQGEAVYTTYCETCHGETGRGDGPTGLRLVPRPADLRVHTAPGVHTDGELFYWVSYGFPGSAMPAWKDTLTEEQRWDVINYARATFGNPGDTAAPSPTRSAAP
;
A
#
# COMPACT_ATOMS: atom_id res chain seq x y z
N TRP A 1 -6.49 -29.74 3.61
CA TRP A 1 -5.52 -29.36 4.65
C TRP A 1 -4.20 -29.16 3.92
N ALA A 2 -3.67 -27.94 3.86
CA ALA A 2 -2.57 -27.54 2.96
C ALA A 2 -1.67 -26.46 3.59
N HIS A 3 -1.24 -26.68 4.85
CA HIS A 3 -0.43 -25.73 5.63
C HIS A 3 0.32 -26.44 6.77
N ALA A 4 1.54 -25.98 7.10
CA ALA A 4 2.33 -26.44 8.25
C ALA A 4 1.90 -25.74 9.55
N ASN A 5 0.73 -26.14 10.05
CA ASN A 5 0.13 -25.61 11.28
C ASN A 5 0.80 -26.20 12.53
N LEU A 6 0.88 -25.41 13.61
CA LEU A 6 1.38 -25.89 14.90
C LEU A 6 0.45 -26.97 15.47
N ASP A 7 0.99 -28.15 15.72
CA ASP A 7 0.29 -29.31 16.29
C ASP A 7 0.47 -29.36 17.82
N ARG A 8 1.72 -29.23 18.29
CA ARG A 8 2.07 -29.15 19.73
C ARG A 8 3.40 -28.46 19.95
N ALA A 9 3.67 -28.03 21.18
CA ALA A 9 4.97 -27.48 21.58
C ALA A 9 5.41 -28.04 22.95
N ASP A 10 6.72 -28.03 23.18
CA ASP A 10 7.35 -28.37 24.46
C ASP A 10 8.33 -27.24 24.86
N PRO A 11 8.07 -26.49 25.95
CA PRO A 11 6.88 -26.55 26.79
C PRO A 11 5.58 -26.16 26.06
N ALA A 12 4.46 -26.61 26.61
CA ALA A 12 3.15 -26.38 26.01
C ALA A 12 2.80 -24.88 25.93
N PRO A 13 2.01 -24.45 24.92
CA PRO A 13 1.58 -23.07 24.81
C PRO A 13 0.89 -22.56 26.08
N GLY A 14 1.38 -21.44 26.63
CA GLY A 14 0.86 -20.86 27.86
C GLY A 14 1.23 -21.58 29.15
N SER A 15 2.15 -22.54 29.12
CA SER A 15 2.63 -23.19 30.34
C SER A 15 3.42 -22.22 31.23
N GLN A 16 3.27 -22.42 32.54
CA GLN A 16 4.16 -21.88 33.55
C GLN A 16 5.14 -22.97 33.98
N VAL A 17 6.44 -22.67 33.86
CA VAL A 17 7.52 -23.57 34.25
C VAL A 17 8.29 -22.97 35.42
N ASP A 18 8.66 -23.81 36.40
CA ASP A 18 9.41 -23.34 37.58
C ASP A 18 10.81 -22.83 37.23
N GLN A 19 11.41 -23.43 36.20
CA GLN A 19 12.72 -23.07 35.66
C GLN A 19 12.67 -23.04 34.14
N ALA A 20 13.55 -22.24 33.54
CA ALA A 20 13.69 -22.17 32.09
C ALA A 20 14.01 -23.56 31.52
N PRO A 21 13.31 -24.03 30.48
CA PRO A 21 13.66 -25.29 29.84
C PRO A 21 14.99 -25.11 29.08
N HIS A 22 15.72 -26.19 28.84
CA HIS A 22 16.98 -26.10 28.07
C HIS A 22 16.75 -25.80 26.58
N GLN A 23 15.56 -26.13 26.05
CA GLN A 23 15.19 -25.91 24.66
C GLN A 23 13.68 -25.70 24.52
N LEU A 24 13.28 -25.13 23.39
CA LEU A 24 11.90 -25.13 22.90
C LEU A 24 11.83 -26.05 21.69
N GLN A 25 10.79 -26.89 21.61
CA GLN A 25 10.53 -27.72 20.44
C GLN A 25 9.06 -27.59 19.99
N LEU A 26 8.85 -27.18 18.75
CA LEU A 26 7.54 -27.00 18.14
C LEU A 26 7.33 -28.04 17.05
N TYR A 27 6.18 -28.70 17.05
CA TYR A 27 5.82 -29.76 16.10
C TYR A 27 4.67 -29.29 15.21
N PHE A 28 4.73 -29.63 13.92
CA PHE A 28 3.81 -29.16 12.90
C PHE A 28 3.09 -30.31 12.20
N SER A 29 1.95 -30.01 11.58
CA SER A 29 1.13 -30.99 10.85
C SER A 29 1.86 -31.63 9.66
N GLU A 30 2.83 -30.93 9.07
CA GLU A 30 3.63 -31.39 7.93
C GLU A 30 5.08 -30.88 7.97
N ALA A 31 5.90 -31.31 7.01
CA ALA A 31 7.33 -30.98 6.98
C ALA A 31 7.54 -29.49 6.69
N VAL A 32 8.51 -28.89 7.39
CA VAL A 32 8.83 -27.46 7.26
C VAL A 32 10.13 -27.26 6.47
N ASP A 33 10.19 -26.19 5.68
CA ASP A 33 11.39 -25.81 4.94
C ASP A 33 12.44 -25.24 5.91
N PRO A 34 13.63 -25.85 6.03
CA PRO A 34 14.65 -25.45 7.00
C PRO A 34 15.31 -24.10 6.70
N SER A 35 15.15 -23.57 5.48
CA SER A 35 15.68 -22.27 5.09
C SER A 35 14.75 -21.13 5.50
N PHE A 36 13.44 -21.35 5.49
CA PHE A 36 12.44 -20.30 5.67
C PHE A 36 11.60 -20.42 6.94
N SER A 37 11.84 -21.46 7.75
CA SER A 37 11.14 -21.70 9.00
C SER A 37 12.05 -21.45 10.20
N LYS A 38 11.53 -20.80 11.24
CA LYS A 38 12.28 -20.45 12.46
C LYS A 38 11.34 -20.32 13.65
N VAL A 39 11.89 -20.51 14.85
CA VAL A 39 11.26 -20.22 16.15
C VAL A 39 12.21 -19.35 16.97
N GLN A 40 11.66 -18.42 17.75
CA GLN A 40 12.39 -17.48 18.59
C GLN A 40 11.66 -17.29 19.92
N LEU A 41 12.40 -17.03 20.99
CA LEU A 41 11.90 -16.62 22.29
C LEU A 41 12.19 -15.13 22.50
N LEU A 42 11.14 -14.34 22.67
CA LEU A 42 11.21 -12.91 22.90
C LEU A 42 10.85 -12.58 24.35
N ASN A 43 11.56 -11.61 24.95
CA ASN A 43 11.14 -11.01 26.22
C ASN A 43 10.01 -9.99 26.01
N ALA A 44 9.56 -9.35 27.11
CA ALA A 44 8.53 -8.31 27.07
C ALA A 44 8.94 -7.03 26.33
N GLN A 45 10.23 -6.85 26.01
CA GLN A 45 10.79 -5.74 25.25
C GLN A 45 10.95 -6.06 23.75
N ARG A 46 10.53 -7.26 23.31
CA ARG A 46 10.75 -7.81 21.95
C ARG A 46 12.20 -8.12 21.63
N GLU A 47 13.06 -8.27 22.64
CA GLU A 47 14.44 -8.71 22.45
C GLU A 47 14.49 -10.23 22.44
N GLN A 48 15.25 -10.80 21.50
CA GLN A 48 15.48 -12.23 21.42
C GLN A 48 16.39 -12.66 22.58
N VAL A 49 15.91 -13.63 23.37
CA VAL A 49 16.59 -14.13 24.59
C VAL A 49 16.98 -15.60 24.51
N ASP A 50 16.70 -16.25 23.37
CA ASP A 50 17.24 -17.58 23.05
C ASP A 50 18.67 -17.51 22.48
N ARG A 51 19.28 -18.66 22.16
CA ARG A 51 20.65 -18.74 21.64
C ARG A 51 20.79 -18.42 20.14
N GLY A 52 19.69 -18.12 19.44
CA GLY A 52 19.67 -17.79 18.02
C GLY A 52 19.93 -18.98 17.09
N ASP A 53 19.84 -20.21 17.60
CA ASP A 53 20.23 -21.44 16.90
C ASP A 53 19.02 -22.24 16.38
N SER A 54 17.95 -21.54 15.96
CA SER A 54 16.74 -22.20 15.46
C SER A 54 17.01 -23.07 14.24
N HIS A 55 16.58 -24.33 14.29
CA HIS A 55 16.75 -25.30 13.20
C HIS A 55 15.66 -26.37 13.20
N VAL A 56 15.49 -27.06 12.07
CA VAL A 56 14.64 -28.25 11.97
C VAL A 56 15.30 -29.41 12.72
N ALA A 57 14.54 -30.14 13.52
CA ALA A 57 15.08 -31.24 14.29
C ALA A 57 15.74 -32.30 13.40
N PRO A 58 16.94 -32.80 13.73
CA PRO A 58 17.69 -33.73 12.87
C PRO A 58 16.92 -35.02 12.51
N ASN A 59 16.02 -35.45 13.39
CA ASN A 59 15.28 -36.70 13.28
C ASN A 59 13.78 -36.51 13.00
N ASP A 60 13.30 -35.27 12.88
CA ASP A 60 11.90 -34.98 12.60
C ASP A 60 11.76 -33.71 11.73
N PRO A 61 11.51 -33.86 10.41
CA PRO A 61 11.38 -32.73 9.49
C PRO A 61 10.11 -31.89 9.74
N ARG A 62 9.24 -32.31 10.66
CA ARG A 62 8.03 -31.60 11.08
C ARG A 62 8.21 -30.87 12.40
N SER A 63 9.44 -30.71 12.90
CA SER A 63 9.65 -29.96 14.14
C SER A 63 10.80 -28.97 14.06
N LEU A 64 10.65 -27.84 14.75
CA LEU A 64 11.67 -26.81 14.94
C LEU A 64 12.15 -26.82 16.38
N ILE A 65 13.45 -26.64 16.58
CA ILE A 65 14.11 -26.54 17.89
C ILE A 65 14.85 -25.21 17.98
N VAL A 66 14.85 -24.60 19.16
CA VAL A 66 15.78 -23.52 19.53
C VAL A 66 16.26 -23.73 20.97
N SER A 67 17.55 -23.50 21.22
CA SER A 67 18.16 -23.67 22.54
C SER A 67 17.97 -22.42 23.40
N LEU A 68 17.74 -22.60 24.69
CA LEU A 68 17.63 -21.50 25.65
C LEU A 68 18.90 -21.37 26.52
N PRO A 69 19.17 -20.20 27.12
CA PRO A 69 20.17 -20.04 28.16
C PRO A 69 19.87 -20.89 29.39
N ASP A 70 20.89 -21.25 30.18
CA ASP A 70 20.74 -22.13 31.37
C ASP A 70 19.91 -21.49 32.50
N SER A 71 19.67 -20.18 32.41
CA SER A 71 18.81 -19.43 33.31
C SER A 71 18.13 -18.29 32.56
N LEU A 72 16.82 -18.14 32.73
CA LEU A 72 16.06 -16.96 32.32
C LEU A 72 15.50 -16.29 33.58
N PRO A 73 15.47 -14.95 33.65
CA PRO A 73 14.74 -14.24 34.69
C PRO A 73 13.27 -14.69 34.79
N ASN A 74 12.67 -14.57 35.97
CA ASN A 74 11.24 -14.83 36.10
C ASN A 74 10.46 -13.79 35.30
N GLY A 75 9.51 -14.23 34.49
CA GLY A 75 8.77 -13.32 33.62
C GLY A 75 7.93 -14.02 32.54
N VAL A 76 7.27 -13.18 31.74
CA VAL A 76 6.47 -13.62 30.59
C VAL A 76 7.31 -13.44 29.33
N TYR A 77 7.40 -14.51 28.56
CA TYR A 77 8.10 -14.57 27.29
C TYR A 77 7.12 -14.91 26.17
N THR A 78 7.50 -14.60 24.93
CA THR A 78 6.74 -14.92 23.72
C THR A 78 7.54 -15.88 22.84
N VAL A 79 7.04 -17.08 22.64
CA VAL A 79 7.55 -18.01 21.64
C VAL A 79 6.90 -17.65 20.31
N ALA A 80 7.65 -17.06 19.38
CA ALA A 80 7.18 -16.69 18.05
C ALA A 80 7.76 -17.65 17.00
N TRP A 81 6.97 -18.04 16.00
CA TRP A 81 7.43 -18.90 14.91
C TRP A 81 6.92 -18.42 13.55
N GLU A 82 7.73 -18.71 12.55
CA GLU A 82 7.36 -18.62 11.14
C GLU A 82 7.66 -20.00 10.52
N THR A 83 6.73 -20.58 9.80
CA THR A 83 6.93 -21.82 9.04
C THR A 83 6.62 -21.60 7.57
N VAL A 84 7.37 -22.29 6.72
CA VAL A 84 7.03 -22.49 5.31
C VAL A 84 6.93 -23.99 5.09
N SER A 85 5.80 -24.46 4.56
CA SER A 85 5.64 -25.88 4.25
C SER A 85 6.65 -26.31 3.20
N ALA A 86 7.37 -27.41 3.45
CA ALA A 86 8.26 -28.03 2.48
C ALA A 86 7.48 -28.75 1.35
N VAL A 87 6.17 -28.93 1.51
CA VAL A 87 5.30 -29.65 0.57
C VAL A 87 4.70 -28.68 -0.44
N ASP A 88 4.13 -27.56 0.01
CA ASP A 88 3.37 -26.64 -0.84
C ASP A 88 3.91 -25.20 -0.85
N GLY A 89 4.88 -24.87 0.00
CA GLY A 89 5.53 -23.57 0.05
C GLY A 89 4.69 -22.46 0.69
N HIS A 90 3.53 -22.76 1.29
CA HIS A 90 2.73 -21.77 2.01
C HIS A 90 3.38 -21.40 3.34
N ARG A 91 3.34 -20.10 3.66
CA ARG A 91 3.84 -19.53 4.91
C ARG A 91 2.72 -19.46 5.95
N VAL A 92 3.03 -19.84 7.18
CA VAL A 92 2.19 -19.67 8.37
C VAL A 92 3.05 -19.07 9.48
N ASP A 93 2.45 -18.22 10.31
CA ASP A 93 3.12 -17.60 11.46
C ASP A 93 2.23 -17.62 12.69
N GLY A 94 2.84 -17.52 13.86
CA GLY A 94 2.12 -17.37 15.12
C GLY A 94 3.05 -17.05 16.29
N ALA A 95 2.45 -16.83 17.46
CA ALA A 95 3.17 -16.61 18.69
C ALA A 95 2.38 -17.13 19.90
N PHE A 96 3.02 -17.70 20.92
CA PHE A 96 2.36 -18.11 22.15
C PHE A 96 3.18 -17.75 23.39
N PRO A 97 2.55 -17.52 24.55
CA PRO A 97 3.26 -17.17 25.79
C PRO A 97 3.98 -18.36 26.44
N LEU A 98 5.12 -18.08 27.08
CA LEU A 98 5.81 -18.97 28.03
C LEU A 98 6.07 -18.19 29.33
N ILE A 99 5.70 -18.74 30.48
CA ILE A 99 5.95 -18.11 31.79
C ILE A 99 7.07 -18.88 32.49
N VAL A 100 8.11 -18.18 32.90
CA VAL A 100 9.22 -18.75 33.70
C VAL A 100 9.13 -18.21 35.13
N GLY A 101 9.11 -19.12 36.11
CA GLY A 101 9.05 -18.81 37.54
C GLY A 101 7.70 -18.25 38.02
N PRO A 102 7.59 -17.89 39.30
CA PRO A 102 6.39 -17.28 39.87
C PRO A 102 6.16 -15.86 39.31
N LEU A 103 4.94 -15.59 38.86
CA LEU A 103 4.49 -14.23 38.52
C LEU A 103 4.07 -13.49 39.81
N PRO A 104 4.48 -12.22 40.00
CA PRO A 104 3.97 -11.41 41.11
C PRO A 104 2.45 -11.23 41.00
N ALA A 105 1.73 -11.26 42.12
CA ALA A 105 0.28 -10.99 42.14
C ALA A 105 -0.09 -9.59 41.61
N GLU A 106 0.87 -8.66 41.60
CA GLU A 106 0.75 -7.29 41.08
C GLU A 106 1.23 -7.15 39.62
N GLY A 107 1.61 -8.24 38.95
CA GLY A 107 2.27 -8.21 37.65
C GLY A 107 3.76 -7.85 37.73
N VAL A 108 4.48 -8.04 36.62
CA VAL A 108 5.93 -7.76 36.54
C VAL A 108 6.19 -6.24 36.56
N PRO A 109 7.12 -5.70 37.38
CA PRO A 109 7.43 -4.26 37.45
C PRO A 109 7.89 -3.67 36.10
N ALA A 110 7.46 -2.44 35.78
CA ALA A 110 7.84 -1.75 34.54
C ALA A 110 9.30 -1.30 34.53
N VAL A 111 9.98 -1.62 33.43
CA VAL A 111 10.90 -0.68 32.80
C VAL A 111 10.08 0.13 31.80
N THR A 112 10.18 1.46 31.88
CA THR A 112 9.44 2.42 31.05
C THR A 112 9.58 2.09 29.57
N ALA A 113 8.57 1.44 28.98
CA ALA A 113 8.52 1.23 27.54
C ALA A 113 8.19 2.55 26.87
N THR A 114 9.23 3.27 26.46
CA THR A 114 9.12 4.39 25.52
C THR A 114 8.34 3.86 24.31
N SER A 115 7.21 4.50 24.01
CA SER A 115 6.38 4.27 22.82
C SER A 115 7.26 4.17 21.57
N SER A 116 7.58 2.95 21.15
CA SER A 116 8.50 2.66 20.04
C SER A 116 7.79 1.81 18.97
N SER A 117 6.63 2.29 18.53
CA SER A 117 5.95 1.80 17.33
C SER A 117 5.71 2.90 16.29
N GLN A 118 6.29 4.09 16.46
CA GLN A 118 6.54 4.92 15.28
C GLN A 118 7.61 4.22 14.45
N ALA A 119 7.31 3.97 13.16
CA ALA A 119 8.33 3.55 12.20
C ALA A 119 9.51 4.53 12.32
N GLN A 120 10.58 4.07 12.96
CA GLN A 120 11.71 4.94 13.27
C GLN A 120 12.31 5.36 11.94
N PHE A 121 12.33 6.67 11.66
CA PHE A 121 12.94 7.18 10.45
C PHE A 121 14.41 6.72 10.43
N ALA A 122 14.73 5.82 9.50
CA ALA A 122 16.04 5.21 9.34
C ALA A 122 16.82 6.00 8.27
N PRO A 123 17.62 7.03 8.65
CA PRO A 123 18.26 7.94 7.69
C PRO A 123 19.19 7.21 6.73
N GLU A 124 19.84 6.13 7.17
CA GLU A 124 20.70 5.27 6.35
C GLU A 124 19.93 4.59 5.23
N THR A 125 18.71 4.09 5.49
CA THR A 125 17.89 3.49 4.44
C THR A 125 17.36 4.55 3.46
N ALA A 126 17.00 5.73 3.97
CA ALA A 126 16.58 6.87 3.14
C ALA A 126 17.73 7.33 2.22
N LEU A 127 18.95 7.44 2.75
CA LEU A 127 20.14 7.77 1.97
C LEU A 127 20.40 6.72 0.88
N GLY A 128 20.29 5.44 1.22
CA GLY A 128 20.49 4.33 0.28
C GLY A 128 19.46 4.32 -0.84
N ARG A 129 18.20 4.58 -0.52
CA ARG A 129 17.11 4.70 -1.50
C ARG A 129 17.31 5.90 -2.41
N TRP A 130 17.67 7.06 -1.86
CA TRP A 130 17.96 8.26 -2.66
C TRP A 130 19.12 8.00 -3.64
N TRP A 131 20.23 7.45 -3.14
CA TRP A 131 21.38 7.09 -3.96
C TRP A 131 20.96 6.16 -5.09
N PHE A 132 20.28 5.06 -4.75
CA PHE A 132 19.79 4.07 -5.71
C PHE A 132 18.91 4.74 -6.78
N MET A 133 17.91 5.53 -6.36
CA MET A 133 16.99 6.22 -7.27
C MET A 133 17.71 7.18 -8.22
N LEU A 134 18.67 7.95 -7.71
CA LEU A 134 19.45 8.88 -8.54
C LEU A 134 20.32 8.13 -9.54
N ALA A 135 21.10 7.14 -9.09
CA ALA A 135 22.00 6.38 -9.95
C ALA A 135 21.24 5.56 -11.00
N ALA A 136 20.10 4.95 -10.63
CA ALA A 136 19.25 4.23 -11.55
C ALA A 136 18.61 5.16 -12.59
N SER A 137 18.16 6.35 -12.15
CA SER A 137 17.64 7.40 -13.05
C SER A 137 18.69 7.86 -14.06
N LEU A 138 19.92 8.09 -13.61
CA LEU A 138 21.03 8.48 -14.48
C LEU A 138 21.39 7.39 -15.48
N LEU A 139 21.45 6.12 -15.07
CA LEU A 139 21.78 5.00 -15.95
C LEU A 139 20.69 4.78 -17.01
N PHE A 140 19.46 4.52 -16.56
CA PHE A 140 18.32 4.25 -17.45
C PHE A 140 18.07 5.43 -18.39
N GLY A 141 18.00 6.65 -17.84
CA GLY A 141 17.75 7.85 -18.64
C GLY A 141 18.88 8.17 -19.62
N THR A 142 20.15 7.87 -19.29
CA THR A 142 21.26 8.01 -20.25
C THR A 142 21.14 7.03 -21.41
N LEU A 143 20.83 5.77 -21.11
CA LEU A 143 20.66 4.74 -22.15
C LEU A 143 19.46 5.05 -23.04
N LEU A 144 18.35 5.50 -22.46
CA LEU A 144 17.15 5.88 -23.20
C LEU A 144 17.37 7.15 -24.04
N ALA A 145 17.95 8.21 -23.46
CA ALA A 145 18.28 9.44 -24.16
C ALA A 145 19.24 9.18 -25.32
N TRP A 146 20.20 8.27 -25.14
CA TRP A 146 21.06 7.84 -26.25
C TRP A 146 20.24 7.25 -27.40
N GLN A 147 19.29 6.34 -27.15
CA GLN A 147 18.51 5.70 -28.22
C GLN A 147 17.53 6.67 -28.90
N VAL A 148 16.84 7.52 -28.12
CA VAL A 148 15.71 8.32 -28.61
C VAL A 148 16.11 9.74 -29.01
N VAL A 149 17.14 10.32 -28.38
CA VAL A 149 17.58 11.70 -28.60
C VAL A 149 18.87 11.73 -29.43
N PHE A 150 19.99 11.18 -28.92
CA PHE A 150 21.34 11.40 -29.48
C PHE A 150 21.65 10.54 -30.71
N ARG A 151 21.36 9.24 -30.68
CA ARG A 151 21.63 8.35 -31.82
C ARG A 151 20.92 8.80 -33.11
N PRO A 152 19.66 9.27 -33.09
CA PRO A 152 18.99 9.81 -34.28
C PRO A 152 19.43 11.24 -34.67
N LEU A 153 20.18 11.96 -33.83
CA LEU A 153 20.70 13.31 -34.14
C LEU A 153 21.92 13.26 -35.05
N PHE A 154 22.84 12.33 -34.81
CA PHE A 154 24.15 12.29 -35.45
C PHE A 154 24.27 11.22 -36.55
N GLY A 155 23.20 11.04 -37.34
CA GLY A 155 23.25 10.24 -38.57
C GLY A 155 24.16 10.88 -39.63
N ARG A 156 23.86 10.67 -40.93
CA ARG A 156 24.67 11.17 -42.07
C ARG A 156 25.00 12.68 -42.07
N ALA A 157 24.32 13.49 -41.24
CA ALA A 157 24.45 14.95 -41.22
C ALA A 157 25.53 15.52 -40.26
N ASN A 158 26.10 14.74 -39.33
CA ASN A 158 27.13 15.24 -38.40
C ASN A 158 28.07 14.14 -37.87
N PRO A 159 28.91 13.53 -38.74
CA PRO A 159 29.72 12.37 -38.38
C PRO A 159 30.77 12.66 -37.29
N ALA A 160 31.28 13.89 -37.21
CA ALA A 160 32.33 14.28 -36.25
C ALA A 160 31.85 14.31 -34.79
N ALA A 161 30.58 14.69 -34.54
CA ALA A 161 30.02 14.80 -33.19
C ALA A 161 29.58 13.45 -32.59
N LEU A 162 29.29 12.44 -33.43
CA LEU A 162 28.83 11.11 -33.00
C LEU A 162 29.80 10.39 -32.03
N PRO A 163 31.11 10.23 -32.33
CA PRO A 163 32.02 9.52 -31.43
C PRO A 163 32.19 10.23 -30.09
N LEU A 164 32.23 11.57 -30.08
CA LEU A 164 32.32 12.38 -28.86
C LEU A 164 31.08 12.23 -27.98
N ALA A 165 29.89 12.35 -28.57
CA ALA A 165 28.63 12.17 -27.85
C ALA A 165 28.50 10.73 -27.31
N ALA A 166 28.90 9.72 -28.09
CA ALA A 166 28.91 8.33 -27.66
C ALA A 166 29.88 8.10 -26.49
N ALA A 167 31.08 8.67 -26.55
CA ALA A 167 32.09 8.55 -25.50
C ALA A 167 31.62 9.22 -24.20
N ARG A 168 31.05 10.43 -24.27
CA ARG A 168 30.48 11.13 -23.09
C ARG A 168 29.28 10.38 -22.51
N SER A 169 28.36 9.90 -23.35
CA SER A 169 27.22 9.09 -22.91
C SER A 169 27.66 7.78 -22.24
N ARG A 170 28.68 7.11 -22.80
CA ARG A 170 29.28 5.92 -22.17
C ARG A 170 29.92 6.26 -20.83
N ARG A 171 30.71 7.34 -20.73
CA ARG A 171 31.32 7.76 -19.45
C ARG A 171 30.26 8.02 -18.39
N LEU A 172 29.20 8.75 -18.74
CA LEU A 172 28.09 9.02 -17.83
C LEU A 172 27.37 7.73 -17.40
N ALA A 173 27.06 6.84 -18.35
CA ALA A 173 26.41 5.57 -18.05
C ALA A 173 27.30 4.60 -17.25
N VAL A 174 28.61 4.56 -17.49
CA VAL A 174 29.57 3.78 -16.67
C VAL A 174 29.62 4.34 -15.25
N ALA A 175 29.74 5.67 -15.09
CA ALA A 175 29.73 6.29 -13.77
C ALA A 175 28.42 6.02 -13.03
N ALA A 176 27.27 6.19 -13.71
CA ALA A 176 25.95 5.89 -13.15
C ALA A 176 25.78 4.41 -12.80
N GLY A 177 26.27 3.49 -13.64
CA GLY A 177 26.23 2.05 -13.38
C GLY A 177 27.11 1.63 -12.20
N LEU A 178 28.30 2.22 -12.06
CA LEU A 178 29.16 2.00 -10.90
C LEU A 178 28.50 2.53 -9.61
N LEU A 179 27.97 3.75 -9.67
CA LEU A 179 27.22 4.33 -8.55
C LEU A 179 25.98 3.49 -8.21
N LEU A 180 25.27 2.95 -9.20
CA LEU A 180 24.11 2.09 -8.98
C LEU A 180 24.50 0.76 -8.32
N LEU A 181 25.62 0.17 -8.72
CA LEU A 181 26.17 -1.02 -8.09
C LEU A 181 26.50 -0.75 -6.62
N ILE A 182 27.25 0.32 -6.34
CA ILE A 182 27.60 0.72 -4.97
C ILE A 182 26.34 1.01 -4.14
N GLY A 183 25.38 1.76 -4.70
CA GLY A 183 24.12 2.09 -4.03
C GLY A 183 23.27 0.85 -3.74
N THR A 184 23.28 -0.15 -4.62
CA THR A 184 22.57 -1.44 -4.40
C THR A 184 23.20 -2.25 -3.28
N LEU A 185 24.54 -2.26 -3.18
CA LEU A 185 25.26 -2.90 -2.09
C LEU A 185 25.04 -2.16 -0.76
N TYR A 186 25.16 -0.83 -0.76
CA TYR A 186 24.90 0.00 0.42
C TYR A 186 23.47 -0.18 0.93
N LEU A 187 22.47 -0.18 0.03
CA LEU A 187 21.07 -0.32 0.43
C LEU A 187 20.80 -1.67 1.10
N ALA A 188 21.48 -2.76 0.70
CA ALA A 188 21.38 -4.03 1.43
C ALA A 188 21.95 -3.94 2.85
N VAL A 189 23.11 -3.31 3.03
CA VAL A 189 23.69 -3.11 4.37
C VAL A 189 22.79 -2.22 5.22
N ALA A 190 22.24 -1.15 4.65
CA ALA A 190 21.32 -0.25 5.35
C ALA A 190 20.00 -0.94 5.73
N GLN A 191 19.46 -1.81 4.87
CA GLN A 191 18.27 -2.59 5.18
C GLN A 191 18.54 -3.65 6.24
N ALA A 192 19.70 -4.33 6.18
CA ALA A 192 20.13 -5.27 7.21
C ALA A 192 20.35 -4.58 8.57
N ALA A 193 20.96 -3.39 8.56
CA ALA A 193 21.16 -2.55 9.74
C ALA A 193 19.82 -2.15 10.38
N SER A 194 18.90 -1.65 9.56
CA SER A 194 17.56 -1.28 10.00
C SER A 194 16.76 -2.48 10.51
N ALA A 195 16.86 -3.64 9.86
CA ALA A 195 16.18 -4.86 10.27
C ALA A 195 16.72 -5.43 11.59
N ALA A 196 18.04 -5.36 11.80
CA ALA A 196 18.69 -5.81 13.02
C ALA A 196 18.75 -4.74 14.13
N ASN A 197 18.16 -3.56 13.90
CA ASN A 197 18.26 -2.38 14.76
C ASN A 197 19.70 -2.11 15.25
N ALA A 198 20.65 -2.24 14.33
CA ALA A 198 22.08 -2.08 14.59
C ALA A 198 22.64 -0.99 13.67
N PRO A 199 23.71 -0.28 14.07
CA PRO A 199 24.39 0.61 13.14
C PRO A 199 24.94 -0.15 11.89
N LEU A 200 25.40 0.59 10.88
CA LEU A 200 25.79 0.03 9.58
C LEU A 200 26.97 -0.96 9.62
N TRP A 201 28.01 -0.68 10.41
CA TRP A 201 29.21 -1.50 10.56
C TRP A 201 29.01 -2.95 11.09
N ALA A 202 28.05 -3.23 11.98
CA ALA A 202 27.75 -4.55 12.54
C ALA A 202 26.73 -5.30 11.68
N ALA A 203 26.01 -4.58 10.81
CA ALA A 203 25.21 -5.21 9.78
C ALA A 203 26.08 -5.96 8.76
N LEU A 204 27.38 -5.66 8.63
CA LEU A 204 28.33 -6.32 7.71
C LEU A 204 28.68 -7.79 8.08
N GLY A 205 27.92 -8.42 8.97
CA GLY A 205 28.06 -9.83 9.38
C GLY A 205 26.79 -10.64 9.11
N GLN A 206 26.32 -11.36 10.14
CA GLN A 206 25.13 -12.19 10.06
C GLN A 206 23.87 -11.45 9.58
N PRO A 207 23.56 -10.21 10.03
CA PRO A 207 22.37 -9.51 9.57
C PRO A 207 22.28 -9.34 8.05
N LEU A 208 23.41 -9.03 7.40
CA LEU A 208 23.48 -8.93 5.95
C LEU A 208 23.33 -10.32 5.30
N LEU A 209 24.00 -11.34 5.84
CA LEU A 209 23.89 -12.72 5.34
C LEU A 209 22.45 -13.24 5.42
N ASP A 210 21.72 -12.94 6.49
CA ASP A 210 20.31 -13.30 6.63
C ASP A 210 19.46 -12.57 5.59
N THR A 211 19.70 -11.26 5.45
CA THR A 211 18.99 -10.39 4.50
C THR A 211 19.18 -10.83 3.04
N ILE A 212 20.39 -11.22 2.64
CA ILE A 212 20.68 -11.61 1.22
C ILE A 212 20.72 -13.12 0.99
N GLY A 213 20.64 -13.92 2.05
CA GLY A 213 20.78 -15.37 2.00
C GLY A 213 19.45 -16.09 1.84
N ARG A 214 18.36 -15.58 2.41
CA ARG A 214 17.07 -16.29 2.46
C ARG A 214 15.87 -15.36 2.21
N GLY A 215 14.87 -15.87 1.49
CA GLY A 215 13.52 -15.30 1.37
C GLY A 215 13.28 -14.57 0.06
N ARG A 216 12.04 -14.10 -0.15
CA ARG A 216 11.64 -13.30 -1.31
C ARG A 216 12.51 -12.06 -1.50
N PHE A 217 12.94 -11.44 -0.39
CA PHE A 217 13.79 -10.26 -0.41
C PHE A 217 15.17 -10.56 -1.01
N ALA A 218 15.83 -11.65 -0.58
CA ALA A 218 17.10 -12.12 -1.14
C ALA A 218 17.00 -12.37 -2.65
N ALA A 219 15.92 -13.02 -3.11
CA ALA A 219 15.69 -13.29 -4.53
C ALA A 219 15.57 -12.00 -5.36
N LEU A 220 14.80 -11.01 -4.88
CA LEU A 220 14.66 -9.72 -5.55
C LEU A 220 15.99 -8.95 -5.57
N TRP A 221 16.76 -9.02 -4.49
CA TRP A 221 18.06 -8.37 -4.38
C TRP A 221 19.10 -8.97 -5.35
N TRP A 222 19.25 -10.30 -5.39
CA TRP A 222 20.17 -10.96 -6.32
C TRP A 222 19.77 -10.72 -7.78
N THR A 223 18.48 -10.77 -8.08
CA THR A 223 17.96 -10.43 -9.40
C THR A 223 18.36 -9.01 -9.80
N ARG A 224 18.17 -8.03 -8.90
CA ARG A 224 18.60 -6.65 -9.10
C ARG A 224 20.11 -6.55 -9.34
N LEU A 225 20.91 -7.19 -8.51
CA LEU A 225 22.37 -7.15 -8.60
C LEU A 225 22.86 -7.69 -9.96
N VAL A 226 22.33 -8.83 -10.39
CA VAL A 226 22.64 -9.43 -11.70
C VAL A 226 22.25 -8.50 -12.85
N LEU A 227 21.04 -7.93 -12.82
CA LEU A 227 20.58 -7.00 -13.86
C LEU A 227 21.43 -5.72 -13.91
N VAL A 228 21.81 -5.17 -12.76
CA VAL A 228 22.70 -4.00 -12.65
C VAL A 228 24.10 -4.34 -13.18
N ALA A 229 24.66 -5.50 -12.81
CA ALA A 229 25.96 -5.97 -13.27
C ALA A 229 25.98 -6.19 -14.79
N ILE A 230 24.92 -6.78 -15.37
CA ILE A 230 24.75 -6.94 -16.81
C ILE A 230 24.71 -5.57 -17.50
N ALA A 231 23.88 -4.65 -17.02
CA ALA A 231 23.77 -3.31 -17.60
C ALA A 231 25.11 -2.56 -17.54
N PHE A 232 25.76 -2.55 -16.37
CA PHE A 232 27.04 -1.91 -16.16
C PHE A 232 28.15 -2.53 -17.03
N GLY A 233 28.31 -3.86 -16.99
CA GLY A 233 29.33 -4.59 -17.75
C GLY A 233 29.19 -4.42 -19.26
N LEU A 234 27.96 -4.47 -19.80
CA LEU A 234 27.71 -4.24 -21.23
C LEU A 234 28.10 -2.82 -21.65
N VAL A 235 27.74 -1.80 -20.87
CA VAL A 235 28.11 -0.41 -21.16
C VAL A 235 29.61 -0.19 -21.01
N LEU A 236 30.23 -0.81 -20.00
CA LEU A 236 31.67 -0.74 -19.76
C LEU A 236 32.47 -1.36 -20.90
N ILE A 237 32.09 -2.54 -21.39
CA ILE A 237 32.89 -3.28 -22.40
C ILE A 237 32.51 -2.87 -23.82
N ARG A 238 31.21 -2.72 -24.11
CA ARG A 238 30.68 -2.58 -25.49
C ARG A 238 30.09 -1.20 -25.79
N GLY A 239 29.90 -0.36 -24.78
CA GLY A 239 29.38 1.00 -24.92
C GLY A 239 27.88 1.07 -25.27
N VAL A 240 27.40 2.29 -25.57
CA VAL A 240 25.97 2.59 -25.69
C VAL A 240 25.39 2.43 -27.11
N ARG A 241 26.23 2.31 -28.14
CA ARG A 241 25.84 2.57 -29.55
C ARG A 241 25.01 1.47 -30.22
N ARG A 242 25.28 0.20 -29.93
CA ARG A 242 24.74 -0.96 -30.66
C ARG A 242 23.72 -1.75 -29.82
N TRP A 243 23.43 -2.99 -30.21
CA TRP A 243 22.59 -3.92 -29.44
C TRP A 243 22.94 -4.02 -27.94
N PRO A 244 24.22 -3.91 -27.50
CA PRO A 244 24.55 -3.98 -26.07
C PRO A 244 23.94 -2.84 -25.26
N GLY A 245 23.84 -1.64 -25.84
CA GLY A 245 23.17 -0.51 -25.19
C GLY A 245 21.66 -0.67 -25.07
N ARG A 246 21.02 -1.47 -25.95
CA ARG A 246 19.59 -1.80 -25.84
C ARG A 246 19.35 -2.86 -24.77
N VAL A 247 20.21 -3.88 -24.70
CA VAL A 247 20.13 -4.90 -23.65
C VAL A 247 20.40 -4.28 -22.29
N ALA A 248 21.39 -3.40 -22.17
CA ALA A 248 21.64 -2.65 -20.94
C ALA A 248 20.44 -1.77 -20.53
N LEU A 249 19.76 -1.15 -21.50
CA LEU A 249 18.54 -0.37 -21.23
C LEU A 249 17.44 -1.25 -20.65
N ILE A 250 17.16 -2.40 -21.27
CA ILE A 250 16.15 -3.35 -20.80
C ILE A 250 16.52 -3.87 -19.41
N ALA A 251 17.77 -4.29 -19.20
CA ALA A 251 18.26 -4.76 -17.91
C ALA A 251 18.12 -3.69 -16.82
N SER A 252 18.46 -2.43 -17.11
CA SER A 252 18.26 -1.32 -16.16
C SER A 252 16.79 -1.06 -15.85
N GLY A 253 15.88 -1.20 -16.84
CA GLY A 253 14.43 -1.08 -16.62
C GLY A 253 13.85 -2.21 -15.78
N LEU A 254 14.30 -3.44 -16.00
CA LEU A 254 13.92 -4.60 -15.19
C LEU A 254 14.50 -4.52 -13.76
N ALA A 255 15.69 -3.94 -13.59
CA ALA A 255 16.25 -3.69 -12.27
C ALA A 255 15.34 -2.72 -11.47
N LEU A 256 14.73 -1.72 -12.11
CA LEU A 256 13.75 -0.84 -11.47
C LEU A 256 12.48 -1.59 -11.04
N LEU A 257 12.02 -2.59 -11.81
CA LEU A 257 10.85 -3.42 -11.45
C LEU A 257 11.07 -4.15 -10.11
N THR A 258 12.29 -4.60 -9.83
CA THR A 258 12.61 -5.24 -8.55
C THR A 258 12.44 -4.30 -7.35
N SER A 259 12.46 -2.98 -7.56
CA SER A 259 12.13 -1.99 -6.52
C SER A 259 10.63 -1.91 -6.31
N SER A 260 9.86 -1.90 -7.41
CA SER A 260 8.39 -1.87 -7.37
C SER A 260 7.78 -3.14 -6.77
N LEU A 261 8.40 -4.30 -7.01
CA LEU A 261 8.04 -5.58 -6.37
C LEU A 261 8.31 -5.63 -4.86
N ASN A 262 9.01 -4.61 -4.32
CA ASN A 262 9.36 -4.45 -2.91
C ASN A 262 8.86 -3.09 -2.36
N SER A 263 7.75 -2.58 -2.89
CA SER A 263 7.12 -1.30 -2.52
C SER A 263 5.79 -1.52 -1.76
N HIS A 264 5.20 -0.46 -1.19
CA HIS A 264 3.87 -0.51 -0.57
C HIS A 264 2.79 -1.01 -1.54
N SER A 265 2.92 -0.66 -2.83
CA SER A 265 2.04 -1.16 -3.87
C SER A 265 2.09 -2.68 -4.04
N ALA A 266 3.18 -3.35 -3.64
CA ALA A 266 3.31 -4.81 -3.67
C ALA A 266 2.71 -5.50 -2.43
N ALA A 267 2.31 -4.73 -1.40
CA ALA A 267 1.70 -5.22 -0.17
C ALA A 267 0.15 -5.14 -0.19
N LEU A 268 -0.45 -4.70 -1.30
CA LEU A 268 -1.91 -4.61 -1.44
C LEU A 268 -2.56 -6.01 -1.51
N LEU A 269 -3.63 -6.23 -0.73
CA LEU A 269 -4.39 -7.48 -0.71
C LEU A 269 -5.19 -7.73 -2.01
N SER A 270 -5.58 -6.66 -2.71
CA SER A 270 -6.26 -6.70 -4.01
C SER A 270 -5.73 -5.61 -4.93
N GLY A 271 -5.54 -5.94 -6.22
CA GLY A 271 -5.04 -4.96 -7.20
C GLY A 271 -3.52 -4.71 -7.17
N ALA A 272 -2.75 -5.53 -6.45
CA ALA A 272 -1.29 -5.41 -6.34
C ALA A 272 -0.59 -5.30 -7.70
N TYR A 273 -1.02 -6.08 -8.69
CA TYR A 273 -0.43 -6.03 -10.04
C TYR A 273 -0.54 -4.64 -10.68
N LEU A 274 -1.69 -3.98 -10.57
CA LEU A 274 -1.90 -2.62 -11.11
C LEU A 274 -1.10 -1.59 -10.33
N GLY A 275 -1.05 -1.70 -9.00
CA GLY A 275 -0.20 -0.87 -8.14
C GLY A 275 1.27 -0.97 -8.52
N ILE A 276 1.81 -2.20 -8.63
CA ILE A 276 3.20 -2.47 -9.02
C ILE A 276 3.50 -1.92 -10.41
N VAL A 277 2.61 -2.12 -11.39
CA VAL A 277 2.80 -1.59 -12.75
C VAL A 277 2.79 -0.06 -12.75
N ALA A 278 1.88 0.57 -12.01
CA ALA A 278 1.85 2.02 -11.89
C ALA A 278 3.11 2.57 -11.21
N ASP A 279 3.59 1.95 -10.13
CA ASP A 279 4.87 2.30 -9.48
C ASP A 279 6.06 2.15 -10.43
N TRP A 280 6.14 1.04 -11.16
CA TRP A 280 7.23 0.80 -12.10
C TRP A 280 7.22 1.81 -13.26
N LEU A 281 6.05 2.10 -13.84
CA LEU A 281 5.89 3.11 -14.89
C LEU A 281 6.22 4.52 -14.39
N HIS A 282 5.83 4.85 -13.16
CA HIS A 282 6.20 6.11 -12.51
C HIS A 282 7.72 6.25 -12.45
N PHE A 283 8.40 5.22 -11.93
CA PHE A 283 9.84 5.24 -11.74
C PHE A 283 10.60 5.29 -13.08
N LEU A 284 10.17 4.52 -14.09
CA LEU A 284 10.73 4.58 -15.44
C LEU A 284 10.59 5.99 -16.04
N ALA A 285 9.44 6.65 -15.85
CA ALA A 285 9.18 7.98 -16.38
C ALA A 285 10.04 9.05 -15.70
N VAL A 286 10.21 8.97 -14.37
CA VAL A 286 11.14 9.82 -13.60
C VAL A 286 12.57 9.61 -14.07
N ALA A 287 12.99 8.36 -14.21
CA ALA A 287 14.33 7.99 -14.66
C ALA A 287 14.64 8.52 -16.07
N ALA A 288 13.69 8.39 -16.99
CA ALA A 288 13.77 8.92 -18.35
C ALA A 288 13.96 10.45 -18.36
N TRP A 289 13.22 11.17 -17.50
CA TRP A 289 13.28 12.63 -17.44
C TRP A 289 14.60 13.12 -16.82
N ILE A 290 14.93 12.66 -15.61
CA ILE A 290 16.11 13.11 -14.86
C ILE A 290 17.41 12.71 -15.58
N GLY A 291 17.53 11.45 -16.02
CA GLY A 291 18.74 11.01 -16.73
C GLY A 291 18.87 11.67 -18.11
N GLY A 292 17.76 12.01 -18.77
CA GLY A 292 17.81 12.77 -20.01
C GLY A 292 18.24 14.24 -19.81
N LEU A 293 17.83 14.90 -18.72
CA LEU A 293 18.34 16.23 -18.34
C LEU A 293 19.85 16.20 -18.09
N ALA A 294 20.36 15.18 -17.39
CA ALA A 294 21.79 15.00 -17.17
C ALA A 294 22.58 14.91 -18.50
N ASN A 295 22.01 14.26 -19.52
CA ASN A 295 22.63 14.20 -20.83
C ASN A 295 22.60 15.55 -21.58
N LEU A 296 21.55 16.35 -21.43
CA LEU A 296 21.53 17.71 -21.96
C LEU A 296 22.60 18.60 -21.31
N ILE A 297 22.89 18.38 -20.03
CA ILE A 297 23.91 19.15 -19.30
C ILE A 297 25.33 18.69 -19.69
N TYR A 298 25.55 17.38 -19.80
CA TYR A 298 26.90 16.81 -19.90
C TYR A 298 27.33 16.41 -21.32
N VAL A 299 26.42 15.89 -22.14
CA VAL A 299 26.72 15.35 -23.47
C VAL A 299 26.48 16.38 -24.56
N LEU A 300 25.38 17.13 -24.47
CA LEU A 300 24.96 18.05 -25.54
C LEU A 300 25.94 19.19 -25.83
N PRO A 301 26.55 19.89 -24.84
CA PRO A 301 27.46 20.99 -25.13
C PRO A 301 28.64 20.57 -26.02
N VAL A 302 29.28 19.46 -25.66
CA VAL A 302 30.42 18.90 -26.42
C VAL A 302 29.99 18.51 -27.84
N ALA A 303 28.78 17.97 -28.01
CA ALA A 303 28.28 17.60 -29.32
C ALA A 303 27.94 18.81 -30.19
N VAL A 304 27.45 19.90 -29.59
CA VAL A 304 27.19 21.18 -30.26
C VAL A 304 28.50 21.80 -30.74
N ASP A 305 29.51 21.86 -29.87
CA ASP A 305 30.83 22.43 -30.20
C ASP A 305 31.52 21.66 -31.32
N ALA A 306 31.43 20.33 -31.29
CA ALA A 306 32.01 19.45 -32.32
C ALA A 306 31.33 19.55 -33.70
N SER A 307 30.19 20.23 -33.81
CA SER A 307 29.37 20.29 -35.02
C SER A 307 29.75 21.43 -35.99
N GLN A 308 30.91 22.08 -35.80
CA GLN A 308 31.59 23.02 -36.71
C GLN A 308 30.67 23.81 -37.67
N GLY A 309 29.92 24.78 -37.12
CA GLY A 309 29.04 25.67 -37.87
C GLY A 309 27.57 25.22 -37.99
N THR A 310 27.24 23.99 -37.54
CA THR A 310 25.85 23.49 -37.48
C THR A 310 25.33 23.25 -36.05
N GLY A 311 26.10 23.69 -35.04
CA GLY A 311 25.80 23.50 -33.61
C GLY A 311 24.40 23.96 -33.20
N ASP A 312 23.95 25.13 -33.66
CA ASP A 312 22.61 25.65 -33.35
C ASP A 312 21.48 24.75 -33.85
N ARG A 313 21.67 24.11 -35.01
CA ARG A 313 20.70 23.15 -35.57
C ARG A 313 20.69 21.85 -34.77
N VAL A 314 21.85 21.40 -34.31
CA VAL A 314 21.99 20.23 -33.43
C VAL A 314 21.31 20.49 -32.10
N LEU A 315 21.58 21.63 -31.47
CA LEU A 315 20.94 22.09 -30.24
C LEU A 315 19.41 22.12 -30.40
N ALA A 316 18.88 22.82 -31.39
CA ALA A 316 17.43 22.93 -31.60
C ALA A 316 16.75 21.57 -31.83
N ARG A 317 17.38 20.65 -32.57
CA ARG A 317 16.84 19.29 -32.79
C ARG A 317 16.93 18.44 -31.52
N ALA A 318 18.02 18.55 -30.75
CA ALA A 318 18.19 17.83 -29.49
C ALA A 318 17.13 18.23 -28.48
N VAL A 319 16.97 19.55 -28.27
CA VAL A 319 15.93 20.13 -27.42
C VAL A 319 14.55 19.63 -27.86
N SER A 320 14.26 19.61 -29.16
CA SER A 320 12.97 19.13 -29.65
C SER A 320 12.71 17.64 -29.40
N ARG A 321 13.72 16.79 -29.52
CA ARG A 321 13.55 15.34 -29.27
C ARG A 321 13.42 15.06 -27.78
N PHE A 322 14.25 15.70 -26.97
CA PHE A 322 14.16 15.60 -25.52
C PHE A 322 12.81 16.12 -25.00
N SER A 323 12.30 17.23 -25.54
CA SER A 323 10.98 17.76 -25.16
C SER A 323 9.85 16.74 -25.36
N ASN A 324 9.93 15.89 -26.39
CA ASN A 324 8.94 14.83 -26.59
C ASN A 324 9.06 13.73 -25.52
N LEU A 325 10.29 13.33 -25.19
CA LEU A 325 10.54 12.36 -24.11
C LEU A 325 10.05 12.92 -22.77
N ALA A 326 10.40 14.16 -22.46
CA ALA A 326 9.98 14.84 -21.23
C ALA A 326 8.44 14.94 -21.13
N TRP A 327 7.74 15.24 -22.23
CA TRP A 327 6.28 15.31 -22.22
C TRP A 327 5.62 13.95 -21.92
N VAL A 328 6.10 12.87 -22.54
CA VAL A 328 5.62 11.50 -22.25
C VAL A 328 5.92 11.11 -20.81
N SER A 329 7.14 11.41 -20.31
CA SER A 329 7.50 11.19 -18.92
C SER A 329 6.59 11.94 -17.96
N VAL A 330 6.35 13.24 -18.18
CA VAL A 330 5.49 14.06 -17.32
C VAL A 330 4.07 13.47 -17.26
N PHE A 331 3.47 13.13 -18.40
CA PHE A 331 2.15 12.51 -18.44
C PHE A 331 2.11 11.20 -17.64
N ALA A 332 3.10 10.32 -17.86
CA ALA A 332 3.18 9.05 -17.14
C ALA A 332 3.35 9.25 -15.63
N ILE A 333 4.19 10.20 -15.19
CA ILE A 333 4.40 10.56 -13.77
C ILE A 333 3.10 11.04 -13.13
N ILE A 334 2.36 11.92 -13.80
CA ILE A 334 1.11 12.48 -13.27
C ILE A 334 0.06 11.38 -13.15
N ALA A 335 -0.15 10.59 -14.22
CA ALA A 335 -1.17 9.55 -14.24
C ALA A 335 -0.89 8.48 -13.18
N SER A 336 0.34 7.94 -13.16
CA SER A 336 0.74 6.92 -12.18
C SER A 336 0.82 7.47 -10.76
N GLY A 337 1.29 8.69 -10.55
CA GLY A 337 1.39 9.31 -9.23
C GLY A 337 0.03 9.64 -8.64
N THR A 338 -0.94 10.06 -9.45
CA THR A 338 -2.32 10.27 -9.01
C THR A 338 -2.97 8.94 -8.62
N PHE A 339 -2.76 7.89 -9.42
CA PHE A 339 -3.24 6.55 -9.10
C PHE A 339 -2.62 5.99 -7.80
N GLN A 340 -1.32 6.17 -7.59
CA GLN A 340 -0.66 5.75 -6.34
C GLN A 340 -1.14 6.56 -5.13
N ALA A 341 -1.30 7.88 -5.26
CA ALA A 341 -1.85 8.71 -4.18
C ALA A 341 -3.29 8.30 -3.84
N TRP A 342 -4.08 7.90 -4.83
CA TRP A 342 -5.40 7.32 -4.64
C TRP A 342 -5.36 6.01 -3.84
N LEU A 343 -4.41 5.12 -4.13
CA LEU A 343 -4.25 3.88 -3.37
C LEU A 343 -3.71 4.08 -1.95
N GLU A 344 -2.70 4.94 -1.77
CA GLU A 344 -1.89 4.98 -0.52
C GLU A 344 -2.31 6.09 0.46
N VAL A 345 -2.98 7.16 0.00
CA VAL A 345 -3.41 8.28 0.86
C VAL A 345 -4.86 8.14 1.33
N GLY A 346 -5.76 7.79 0.41
CA GLY A 346 -7.18 7.50 0.68
C GLY A 346 -8.07 8.67 1.13
N SER A 347 -7.54 9.70 1.80
CA SER A 347 -8.36 10.79 2.33
C SER A 347 -7.61 12.13 2.40
N TRP A 348 -8.37 13.22 2.51
CA TRP A 348 -7.79 14.56 2.69
C TRP A 348 -7.03 14.69 4.02
N SER A 349 -7.57 14.12 5.11
CA SER A 349 -6.89 14.06 6.41
C SER A 349 -5.58 13.29 6.32
N GLY A 350 -5.57 12.16 5.61
CA GLY A 350 -4.34 11.41 5.32
C GLY A 350 -3.27 12.27 4.64
N LEU A 351 -3.66 13.18 3.74
CA LEU A 351 -2.71 14.04 3.01
C LEU A 351 -2.07 15.12 3.90
N VAL A 352 -2.82 15.73 4.82
CA VAL A 352 -2.34 16.90 5.59
C VAL A 352 -1.89 16.57 7.02
N GLN A 353 -2.34 15.45 7.59
CA GLN A 353 -2.06 15.11 9.00
C GLN A 353 -0.96 14.06 9.16
N THR A 354 -0.55 13.37 8.08
CA THR A 354 0.47 12.31 8.14
C THR A 354 1.80 12.76 7.52
N ALA A 355 2.92 12.24 8.01
CA ALA A 355 4.25 12.50 7.44
C ALA A 355 4.36 12.02 5.97
N TYR A 356 3.67 10.91 5.65
CA TYR A 356 3.54 10.38 4.30
C TYR A 356 2.83 11.38 3.37
N GLY A 357 1.67 11.89 3.78
CA GLY A 357 0.89 12.87 3.02
C GLY A 357 1.61 14.21 2.82
N LEU A 358 2.27 14.72 3.86
CA LEU A 358 3.07 15.94 3.78
C LEU A 358 4.25 15.78 2.80
N SER A 359 4.86 14.61 2.74
CA SER A 359 5.94 14.30 1.79
C SER A 359 5.43 14.27 0.34
N ILE A 360 4.22 13.75 0.09
CA ILE A 360 3.56 13.86 -1.22
C ILE A 360 3.31 15.31 -1.58
N THR A 361 2.79 16.11 -0.65
CA THR A 361 2.51 17.53 -0.86
C THR A 361 3.77 18.30 -1.25
N ALA A 362 4.89 18.05 -0.54
CA ALA A 362 6.20 18.60 -0.89
C ALA A 362 6.67 18.15 -2.29
N LYS A 363 6.52 16.87 -2.66
CA LYS A 363 6.85 16.37 -4.01
C LYS A 363 6.02 17.06 -5.09
N VAL A 364 4.72 17.26 -4.86
CA VAL A 364 3.83 17.95 -5.82
C VAL A 364 4.24 19.42 -5.98
N ALA A 365 4.54 20.12 -4.89
CA ALA A 365 5.02 21.51 -4.95
C ALA A 365 6.33 21.63 -5.75
N LEU A 366 7.29 20.74 -5.50
CA LEU A 366 8.55 20.69 -6.26
C LEU A 366 8.32 20.33 -7.74
N LEU A 367 7.39 19.40 -8.03
CA LEU A 367 7.00 19.07 -9.40
C LEU A 367 6.41 20.29 -10.12
N VAL A 368 5.58 21.10 -9.47
CA VAL A 368 5.05 22.35 -10.06
C VAL A 368 6.19 23.31 -10.41
N VAL A 369 7.19 23.46 -9.55
CA VAL A 369 8.39 24.27 -9.85
C VAL A 369 9.15 23.72 -11.07
N MET A 370 9.34 22.40 -11.16
CA MET A 370 9.95 21.77 -12.34
C MET A 370 9.14 22.02 -13.61
N LEU A 371 7.81 21.89 -13.53
CA LEU A 371 6.92 22.11 -14.68
C LEU A 371 6.91 23.58 -15.12
N ALA A 372 7.09 24.54 -14.21
CA ALA A 372 7.24 25.95 -14.55
C ALA A 372 8.52 26.20 -15.37
N LEU A 373 9.66 25.63 -14.93
CA LEU A 373 10.93 25.69 -15.67
C LEU A 373 10.83 24.98 -17.03
N ALA A 374 10.21 23.80 -17.06
CA ALA A 374 10.01 23.03 -18.29
C ALA A 374 9.10 23.77 -19.28
N SER A 375 8.06 24.46 -18.77
CA SER A 375 7.17 25.29 -19.57
C SER A 375 7.90 26.49 -20.16
N PHE A 376 8.76 27.16 -19.39
CA PHE A 376 9.66 28.21 -19.91
C PHE A 376 10.52 27.68 -21.05
N ASN A 377 11.15 26.51 -20.87
CA ASN A 377 12.01 25.89 -21.87
C ASN A 377 11.24 25.51 -23.15
N LEU A 378 10.04 24.96 -23.02
CA LEU A 378 9.21 24.53 -24.15
C LEU A 378 8.56 25.71 -24.90
N MET A 379 8.06 26.69 -24.16
CA MET A 379 7.27 27.80 -24.72
C MET A 379 8.14 28.96 -25.19
N ILE A 380 9.29 29.22 -24.56
CA ILE A 380 10.11 30.40 -24.83
C ILE A 380 11.46 30.01 -25.43
N ALA A 381 12.28 29.24 -24.71
CA ALA A 381 13.66 28.97 -25.11
C ALA A 381 13.73 28.20 -26.44
N ARG A 382 13.01 27.08 -26.53
CA ARG A 382 12.99 26.20 -27.69
C ARG A 382 12.57 26.90 -29.01
N PRO A 383 11.43 27.62 -29.09
CA PRO A 383 11.03 28.29 -30.32
C PRO A 383 11.97 29.43 -30.72
N ARG A 384 12.56 30.17 -29.76
CA ARG A 384 13.56 31.21 -30.04
C ARG A 384 14.84 30.62 -30.61
N LEU A 385 15.38 29.56 -29.99
CA LEU A 385 16.55 28.83 -30.51
C LEU A 385 16.31 28.33 -31.94
N ALA A 386 15.11 27.81 -32.22
CA ALA A 386 14.79 27.26 -33.53
C ALA A 386 14.51 28.32 -34.61
N VAL A 387 14.30 29.60 -34.25
CA VAL A 387 14.27 30.73 -35.19
C VAL A 387 15.67 31.28 -35.40
N LEU A 388 16.42 31.50 -34.32
CA LEU A 388 17.79 32.03 -34.39
C LEU A 388 18.74 31.10 -35.15
N ALA A 389 18.58 29.78 -34.99
CA ALA A 389 19.30 28.76 -35.78
C ALA A 389 18.95 28.78 -37.28
N ALA A 390 17.81 29.37 -37.66
CA ALA A 390 17.41 29.53 -39.06
C ALA A 390 17.87 30.88 -39.63
N THR A 391 17.99 31.93 -38.80
CA THR A 391 18.35 33.28 -39.23
C THR A 391 19.84 33.63 -39.06
N GLY A 392 20.62 32.82 -38.36
CA GLY A 392 22.09 32.98 -38.26
C GLY A 392 22.57 34.05 -37.26
N SER A 393 21.74 34.49 -36.31
CA SER A 393 22.13 35.51 -35.32
C SER A 393 22.82 34.88 -34.10
N ALA A 394 24.15 34.79 -34.15
CA ALA A 394 24.97 34.06 -33.17
C ALA A 394 24.92 34.63 -31.74
N ALA A 395 24.96 35.97 -31.57
CA ALA A 395 24.96 36.60 -30.25
C ALA A 395 23.61 36.44 -29.51
N ALA A 396 22.48 36.60 -30.21
CA ALA A 396 21.17 36.36 -29.62
C ALA A 396 20.93 34.86 -29.34
N ALA A 397 21.49 33.97 -30.17
CA ALA A 397 21.41 32.52 -29.96
C ALA A 397 22.15 32.08 -28.69
N SER A 398 23.34 32.64 -28.43
CA SER A 398 24.15 32.29 -27.26
C SER A 398 23.49 32.72 -25.93
N ASP A 399 22.83 33.88 -25.89
CA ASP A 399 22.09 34.34 -24.72
C ASP A 399 20.89 33.45 -24.38
N VAL A 400 20.12 33.06 -25.40
CA VAL A 400 18.97 32.15 -25.21
C VAL A 400 19.47 30.76 -24.81
N ALA A 401 20.57 30.28 -25.40
CA ALA A 401 21.19 29.01 -25.03
C ALA A 401 21.68 29.01 -23.58
N ARG A 402 22.29 30.10 -23.10
CA ARG A 402 22.72 30.25 -21.70
C ARG A 402 21.54 30.17 -20.73
N ARG A 403 20.43 30.87 -21.01
CA ARG A 403 19.20 30.81 -20.19
C ARG A 403 18.59 29.42 -20.18
N PHE A 404 18.57 28.75 -21.34
CA PHE A 404 18.14 27.37 -21.47
C PHE A 404 18.98 26.43 -20.59
N THR A 405 20.31 26.53 -20.65
CA THR A 405 21.20 25.71 -19.82
C THR A 405 20.95 25.92 -18.33
N TRP A 406 20.75 27.16 -17.88
CA TRP A 406 20.43 27.44 -16.47
C TRP A 406 19.08 26.87 -16.05
N ALA A 407 18.05 26.98 -16.89
CA ALA A 407 16.74 26.38 -16.61
C ALA A 407 16.83 24.85 -16.55
N VAL A 408 17.56 24.20 -17.46
CA VAL A 408 17.78 22.74 -17.44
C VAL A 408 18.57 22.29 -16.19
N ARG A 409 19.57 23.06 -15.76
CA ARG A 409 20.29 22.81 -14.50
C ARG A 409 19.37 22.95 -13.29
N GLY A 410 18.51 23.97 -13.28
CA GLY A 410 17.48 24.17 -12.26
C GLY A 410 16.49 23.00 -12.20
N GLU A 411 15.97 22.56 -13.34
CA GLU A 411 15.10 21.38 -13.43
C GLU A 411 15.78 20.14 -12.87
N PHE A 412 17.04 19.89 -13.24
CA PHE A 412 17.79 18.75 -12.73
C PHE A 412 17.99 18.82 -11.21
N ALA A 413 18.36 19.99 -10.68
CA ALA A 413 18.55 20.19 -9.24
C ALA A 413 17.25 19.97 -8.44
N VAL A 414 16.12 20.52 -8.91
CA VAL A 414 14.82 20.28 -8.29
C VAL A 414 14.42 18.80 -8.41
N GLY A 415 14.71 18.15 -9.55
CA GLY A 415 14.48 16.71 -9.72
C GLY A 415 15.27 15.85 -8.72
N VAL A 416 16.53 16.21 -8.43
CA VAL A 416 17.31 15.55 -7.37
C VAL A 416 16.65 15.74 -6.00
N LEU A 417 16.13 16.94 -5.71
CA LEU A 417 15.42 17.22 -4.46
C LEU A 417 14.11 16.41 -4.36
N VAL A 418 13.36 16.26 -5.45
CA VAL A 418 12.17 15.39 -5.51
C VAL A 418 12.53 13.95 -5.18
N LEU A 419 13.67 13.44 -5.66
CA LEU A 419 14.14 12.10 -5.32
C LEU A 419 14.53 11.96 -3.84
N ILE A 420 15.05 13.02 -3.20
CA ILE A 420 15.32 13.02 -1.74
C ILE A 420 14.00 12.87 -0.98
N VAL A 421 13.00 13.70 -1.30
CA VAL A 421 11.68 13.63 -0.66
C VAL A 421 11.01 12.29 -0.95
N ALA A 422 11.18 11.72 -2.15
CA ALA A 422 10.69 10.39 -2.48
C ALA A 422 11.35 9.29 -1.65
N ALA A 423 12.67 9.36 -1.43
CA ALA A 423 13.38 8.38 -0.61
C ALA A 423 12.91 8.41 0.85
N VAL A 424 12.68 9.61 1.40
CA VAL A 424 12.09 9.81 2.74
C VAL A 424 10.64 9.28 2.79
N LEU A 425 9.80 9.65 1.81
CA LEU A 425 8.41 9.21 1.69
C LEU A 425 8.28 7.69 1.76
N THR A 426 9.11 6.97 0.99
CA THR A 426 9.04 5.49 0.98
C THR A 426 9.37 4.85 2.32
N GLY A 427 10.03 5.57 3.23
CA GLY A 427 10.36 5.09 4.57
C GLY A 427 9.19 5.23 5.56
N PHE A 428 8.17 6.02 5.23
CA PHE A 428 6.97 6.16 6.04
C PHE A 428 5.93 5.11 5.68
N GLN A 429 5.09 4.76 6.66
CA GLN A 429 3.90 3.96 6.41
C GLN A 429 2.90 4.77 5.55
N PRO A 430 2.12 4.12 4.67
CA PRO A 430 1.07 4.78 3.90
C PRO A 430 0.10 5.57 4.78
N ALA A 431 -0.29 6.76 4.34
CA ALA A 431 -1.10 7.68 5.14
C ALA A 431 -2.45 7.08 5.60
N ARG A 432 -3.07 6.24 4.76
CA ARG A 432 -4.32 5.54 5.11
C ARG A 432 -4.15 4.59 6.30
N GLU A 433 -3.00 3.94 6.42
CA GLU A 433 -2.69 2.96 7.47
C GLU A 433 -2.32 3.69 8.78
N GLU A 434 -1.59 4.80 8.67
CA GLU A 434 -1.32 5.69 9.79
C GLU A 434 -2.61 6.27 10.39
N LEU A 435 -3.51 6.78 9.55
CA LEU A 435 -4.77 7.36 10.02
C LEU A 435 -5.67 6.31 10.67
N ALA A 436 -5.73 5.09 10.11
CA ALA A 436 -6.48 3.97 10.68
C ALA A 436 -5.90 3.48 12.04
N ARG A 437 -4.62 3.74 12.32
CA ARG A 437 -4.02 3.54 13.65
C ARG A 437 -4.39 4.67 14.61
N GLN A 438 -4.52 5.89 14.14
CA GLN A 438 -4.81 7.07 14.96
C GLN A 438 -6.30 7.23 15.30
N SER A 439 -7.22 6.65 14.53
CA SER A 439 -8.65 6.96 14.58
C SER A 439 -9.49 6.19 15.60
N ASN A 440 -8.93 5.26 16.39
CA ASN A 440 -9.69 4.52 17.42
C ASN A 440 -9.12 4.81 18.83
N ASP A 441 -9.99 5.27 19.73
CA ASP A 441 -9.74 5.46 21.17
C ASP A 441 -9.19 4.17 21.82
N LEU A 442 -7.86 4.03 21.84
CA LEU A 442 -7.18 2.96 22.56
C LEU A 442 -7.08 3.34 24.04
N SER A 443 -8.11 3.03 24.82
CA SER A 443 -8.03 3.01 26.29
C SER A 443 -7.20 1.80 26.72
N GLY A 444 -6.22 1.98 27.60
CA GLY A 444 -5.57 0.84 28.28
C GLY A 444 -6.30 0.44 29.57
N GLY A 445 -5.86 -0.67 30.16
CA GLY A 445 -6.52 -1.25 31.34
C GLY A 445 -7.67 -2.19 30.97
N PRO A 446 -8.48 -2.62 31.94
CA PRO A 446 -9.49 -3.66 31.72
C PRO A 446 -10.41 -3.30 30.55
N VAL A 447 -10.51 -4.21 29.61
CA VAL A 447 -11.44 -4.10 28.49
C VAL A 447 -12.79 -4.56 28.98
N ASP A 448 -13.80 -3.72 28.84
CA ASP A 448 -15.18 -4.12 29.00
C ASP A 448 -16.02 -3.39 27.94
N ARG A 449 -16.21 -4.05 26.81
CA ARG A 449 -16.86 -3.47 25.64
C ARG A 449 -17.98 -4.38 25.16
N GLN A 450 -19.15 -3.80 24.99
CA GLN A 450 -20.25 -4.45 24.30
C GLN A 450 -19.99 -4.36 22.80
N VAL A 451 -20.04 -5.51 22.14
CA VAL A 451 -19.85 -5.66 20.70
C VAL A 451 -21.07 -6.37 20.13
N ASP A 452 -21.48 -5.94 18.95
CA ASP A 452 -22.48 -6.66 18.16
C ASP A 452 -21.74 -7.69 17.31
N ALA A 453 -22.07 -8.97 17.48
CA ALA A 453 -21.49 -10.09 16.77
C ALA A 453 -22.57 -10.75 15.90
N ASN A 454 -22.89 -10.16 14.76
CA ASN A 454 -23.93 -10.65 13.84
C ASN A 454 -25.29 -10.81 14.55
N GLY A 455 -25.77 -9.75 15.23
CA GLY A 455 -27.06 -9.74 15.93
C GLY A 455 -27.02 -10.39 17.32
N LEU A 456 -25.90 -11.03 17.69
CA LEU A 456 -25.65 -11.48 19.04
C LEU A 456 -24.99 -10.35 19.83
N THR A 457 -25.72 -9.78 20.80
CA THR A 457 -25.11 -8.85 21.74
C THR A 457 -24.14 -9.63 22.63
N ALA A 458 -22.85 -9.34 22.48
CA ALA A 458 -21.81 -9.94 23.28
C ALA A 458 -21.10 -8.84 24.08
N ARG A 459 -20.80 -9.10 25.35
CA ARG A 459 -19.95 -8.21 26.15
C ARG A 459 -18.61 -8.89 26.36
N VAL A 460 -17.57 -8.34 25.75
CA VAL A 460 -16.21 -8.87 25.85
C VAL A 460 -15.48 -8.16 26.98
N GLN A 461 -15.00 -8.98 27.91
CA GLN A 461 -14.24 -8.56 29.07
C GLN A 461 -12.83 -9.16 29.04
N ILE A 462 -11.82 -8.30 29.15
CA ILE A 462 -10.42 -8.73 29.27
C ILE A 462 -9.86 -8.02 30.49
N THR A 463 -9.52 -8.79 31.53
CA THR A 463 -9.08 -8.23 32.81
C THR A 463 -7.81 -8.92 33.30
N PRO A 464 -6.77 -8.18 33.73
CA PRO A 464 -6.64 -6.72 33.75
C PRO A 464 -6.24 -6.07 32.41
N ALA A 465 -6.10 -6.86 31.33
CA ALA A 465 -5.50 -6.46 30.05
C ALA A 465 -4.04 -6.00 30.22
N SER A 466 -3.26 -6.80 30.94
CA SER A 466 -1.82 -6.61 31.18
C SER A 466 -1.01 -7.78 30.65
N LEU A 467 0.32 -7.70 30.75
CA LEU A 467 1.19 -8.84 30.47
C LEU A 467 0.91 -10.02 31.41
N GLY A 468 0.90 -11.23 30.86
CA GLY A 468 0.75 -12.47 31.62
C GLY A 468 -0.69 -12.96 31.69
N ILE A 469 -1.07 -13.57 32.82
CA ILE A 469 -2.36 -14.25 32.97
C ILE A 469 -3.50 -13.22 32.99
N ASN A 470 -4.40 -13.33 32.02
CA ASN A 470 -5.61 -12.52 31.95
C ASN A 470 -6.83 -13.42 31.97
N ARG A 471 -7.92 -12.91 32.54
CA ARG A 471 -9.25 -13.46 32.35
C ARG A 471 -9.84 -12.87 31.07
N PHE A 472 -10.17 -13.74 30.13
CA PHE A 472 -10.97 -13.42 28.95
C PHE A 472 -12.36 -13.96 29.19
N ALA A 473 -13.37 -13.10 29.13
CA ALA A 473 -14.74 -13.51 29.26
C ALA A 473 -15.60 -12.86 28.19
N VAL A 474 -16.56 -13.63 27.70
CA VAL A 474 -17.58 -13.19 26.76
C VAL A 474 -18.91 -13.51 27.40
N LEU A 475 -19.69 -12.48 27.71
CA LEU A 475 -21.05 -12.63 28.19
C LEU A 475 -21.99 -12.53 27.00
N LEU A 476 -22.88 -13.50 26.86
CA LEU A 476 -23.89 -13.57 25.80
C LEU A 476 -25.29 -13.45 26.44
N PRO A 477 -25.68 -12.25 26.91
CA PRO A 477 -26.94 -12.04 27.60
C PRO A 477 -28.14 -12.49 26.76
N GLY A 478 -29.01 -13.30 27.37
CA GLY A 478 -30.24 -13.77 26.71
C GLY A 478 -30.04 -14.90 25.69
N THR A 479 -28.87 -15.53 25.65
CA THR A 479 -28.57 -16.68 24.78
C THR A 479 -28.74 -17.98 25.55
N ASP A 480 -29.47 -18.97 25.01
CA ASP A 480 -29.54 -20.31 25.61
C ASP A 480 -28.16 -20.99 25.49
N PRO A 481 -27.48 -21.30 26.60
CA PRO A 481 -26.14 -21.86 26.54
C PRO A 481 -26.06 -23.24 25.90
N ASN A 482 -27.16 -24.01 25.90
CA ASN A 482 -27.20 -25.32 25.24
C ASN A 482 -27.12 -25.23 23.71
N GLN A 483 -27.36 -24.04 23.16
CA GLN A 483 -27.25 -23.76 21.73
C GLN A 483 -25.87 -23.20 21.34
N VAL A 484 -24.93 -23.02 22.27
CA VAL A 484 -23.59 -22.46 21.97
C VAL A 484 -22.56 -23.59 21.92
N GLU A 485 -22.06 -23.88 20.73
CA GLU A 485 -21.08 -24.95 20.52
C GLU A 485 -19.66 -24.51 20.85
N ARG A 486 -19.32 -23.24 20.54
CA ARG A 486 -17.97 -22.72 20.73
C ARG A 486 -17.99 -21.20 20.86
N VAL A 487 -17.30 -20.69 21.87
CA VAL A 487 -16.90 -19.28 21.92
C VAL A 487 -15.39 -19.21 21.81
N GLN A 488 -14.88 -18.35 20.94
CA GLN A 488 -13.45 -18.19 20.67
C GLN A 488 -13.10 -16.72 20.47
N LEU A 489 -11.95 -16.30 21.01
CA LEU A 489 -11.32 -15.02 20.70
C LEU A 489 -10.05 -15.29 19.89
N THR A 490 -9.90 -14.72 18.71
CA THR A 490 -8.62 -14.71 17.98
C THR A 490 -7.88 -13.42 18.31
N LEU A 491 -6.75 -13.55 18.98
CA LEU A 491 -5.93 -12.44 19.45
C LEU A 491 -4.81 -12.17 18.44
N THR A 492 -4.70 -10.92 17.97
CA THR A 492 -3.67 -10.49 17.03
C THR A 492 -2.93 -9.27 17.60
N TYR A 493 -1.60 -9.35 17.67
CA TYR A 493 -0.79 -8.19 18.01
C TYR A 493 -0.57 -7.32 16.77
N LEU A 494 -0.87 -6.02 16.87
CA LEU A 494 -0.86 -5.13 15.70
C LEU A 494 0.44 -4.34 15.54
N ASP A 495 1.26 -4.23 16.58
CA ASP A 495 2.49 -3.43 16.55
C ASP A 495 3.71 -4.21 16.00
N ALA A 496 3.54 -5.50 15.68
CA ALA A 496 4.49 -6.34 14.95
C ALA A 496 3.78 -7.55 14.32
N GLN A 497 4.36 -8.12 13.25
CA GLN A 497 3.86 -9.36 12.63
C GLN A 497 4.27 -10.58 13.46
N LEU A 498 3.50 -10.88 14.52
CA LEU A 498 3.68 -12.04 15.40
C LEU A 498 2.62 -13.13 15.16
N GLY A 499 1.79 -12.98 14.13
CA GLY A 499 0.66 -13.85 13.85
C GLY A 499 -0.51 -13.67 14.82
N SER A 500 -1.49 -14.57 14.70
CA SER A 500 -2.75 -14.53 15.47
C SER A 500 -2.96 -15.84 16.21
N GLN A 501 -3.57 -15.78 17.40
CA GLN A 501 -3.82 -16.97 18.22
C GLN A 501 -5.30 -17.12 18.57
N PRO A 502 -5.91 -18.28 18.28
CA PRO A 502 -7.25 -18.58 18.76
C PRO A 502 -7.20 -18.98 20.24
N LEU A 503 -8.11 -18.41 21.03
CA LEU A 503 -8.38 -18.75 22.43
C LEU A 503 -9.83 -19.19 22.54
N VAL A 504 -10.06 -20.49 22.71
CA VAL A 504 -11.40 -21.04 22.95
C VAL A 504 -11.78 -20.84 24.41
N LEU A 505 -12.99 -20.35 24.65
CA LEU A 505 -13.54 -20.07 25.97
C LEU A 505 -14.50 -21.19 26.40
N SER A 506 -14.47 -21.54 27.68
CA SER A 506 -15.35 -22.55 28.26
C SER A 506 -16.50 -21.89 29.01
N GLN A 507 -17.67 -22.52 29.02
CA GLN A 507 -18.81 -21.99 29.77
C GLN A 507 -18.48 -21.94 31.28
N SER A 508 -18.79 -20.83 31.93
CA SER A 508 -18.55 -20.63 33.36
C SER A 508 -19.49 -21.50 34.19
N SER A 509 -18.97 -22.09 35.27
CA SER A 509 -19.76 -22.88 36.22
C SER A 509 -20.63 -22.03 37.15
N THR A 510 -20.37 -20.71 37.22
CA THR A 510 -21.03 -19.78 38.15
C THR A 510 -22.01 -18.83 37.46
N SER A 511 -21.84 -18.62 36.15
CA SER A 511 -22.70 -17.74 35.35
C SER A 511 -22.99 -18.41 34.00
N PRO A 512 -24.18 -18.97 33.79
CA PRO A 512 -24.50 -19.78 32.61
C PRO A 512 -24.39 -19.00 31.28
N ASP A 513 -24.54 -17.67 31.31
CA ASP A 513 -24.47 -16.78 30.13
C ASP A 513 -23.04 -16.30 29.83
N THR A 514 -22.03 -16.83 30.51
CA THR A 514 -20.64 -16.38 30.40
C THR A 514 -19.73 -17.51 29.95
N TRP A 515 -18.94 -17.26 28.91
CA TRP A 515 -17.84 -18.12 28.50
C TRP A 515 -16.54 -17.44 28.89
N GLU A 516 -15.71 -18.13 29.64
CA GLU A 516 -14.46 -17.57 30.15
C GLU A 516 -13.30 -18.55 29.99
N SER A 517 -12.11 -17.97 29.89
CA SER A 517 -10.86 -18.69 29.98
C SER A 517 -9.83 -17.78 30.62
N THR A 518 -9.00 -18.37 31.46
CA THR A 518 -7.84 -17.70 32.03
C THR A 518 -6.63 -18.12 31.22
N SER A 519 -5.98 -17.15 30.58
CA SER A 519 -4.93 -17.45 29.62
C SER A 519 -3.82 -16.40 29.64
N PRO A 520 -2.55 -16.79 29.46
CA PRO A 520 -1.45 -15.84 29.43
C PRO A 520 -1.17 -15.21 28.05
N MET A 521 -2.12 -15.27 27.11
CA MET A 521 -1.91 -14.96 25.68
C MET A 521 -1.45 -13.53 25.37
N LEU A 522 -1.63 -12.59 26.29
CA LEU A 522 -1.14 -11.21 26.15
C LEU A 522 0.32 -11.15 26.60
N SER A 523 1.22 -11.55 25.70
CA SER A 523 2.64 -11.66 25.98
C SER A 523 3.46 -10.43 25.59
N GLN A 524 2.82 -9.44 24.95
CA GLN A 524 3.44 -8.19 24.49
C GLN A 524 2.59 -6.98 24.90
N ALA A 525 3.26 -5.91 25.35
CA ALA A 525 2.61 -4.63 25.64
C ALA A 525 2.44 -3.84 24.33
N GLY A 526 1.27 -3.23 24.13
CA GLY A 526 0.97 -2.51 22.88
C GLY A 526 -0.45 -2.76 22.38
N THR A 527 -0.68 -2.55 21.09
CA THR A 527 -2.00 -2.61 20.46
C THR A 527 -2.36 -4.04 20.07
N TRP A 528 -3.50 -4.51 20.56
CA TRP A 528 -4.05 -5.83 20.25
C TRP A 528 -5.43 -5.71 19.61
N GLN A 529 -5.78 -6.70 18.79
CA GLN A 529 -7.13 -6.94 18.31
C GLN A 529 -7.62 -8.29 18.84
N ALA A 530 -8.84 -8.35 19.35
CA ALA A 530 -9.56 -9.57 19.65
C ALA A 530 -10.72 -9.73 18.67
N GLU A 531 -10.69 -10.76 17.84
CA GLU A 531 -11.81 -11.18 16.99
C GLU A 531 -12.62 -12.24 17.72
N LEU A 532 -13.84 -11.91 18.11
CA LEU A 532 -14.81 -12.83 18.68
C LEU A 532 -15.42 -13.71 17.60
N LEU A 533 -15.56 -15.00 17.90
CA LEU A 533 -16.31 -16.01 17.17
C LEU A 533 -17.20 -16.77 18.15
N VAL A 534 -18.50 -16.81 17.90
CA VAL A 534 -19.48 -17.60 18.65
C VAL A 534 -20.20 -18.52 17.68
N ARG A 535 -19.87 -19.81 17.73
CA ARG A 535 -20.56 -20.86 17.00
C ARG A 535 -21.74 -21.35 17.81
N ARG A 536 -22.89 -21.46 17.16
CA ARG A 536 -24.15 -21.93 17.76
C ARG A 536 -24.71 -23.10 16.95
N THR A 537 -25.38 -24.03 17.62
CA THR A 537 -25.97 -25.21 16.98
C THR A 537 -27.08 -24.75 16.04
N ASP A 538 -27.00 -25.20 14.80
CA ASP A 538 -27.95 -24.87 13.73
C ASP A 538 -28.14 -23.36 13.49
N GLN A 539 -27.14 -22.53 13.86
CA GLN A 539 -27.10 -21.08 13.61
C GLN A 539 -25.72 -20.64 13.12
N ASP A 540 -25.68 -19.53 12.37
CA ASP A 540 -24.43 -19.02 11.83
C ASP A 540 -23.46 -18.51 12.89
N ASP A 541 -22.17 -18.65 12.57
CA ASP A 541 -21.03 -18.21 13.38
C ASP A 541 -21.12 -16.68 13.59
N ALA A 542 -21.38 -16.24 14.82
CA ALA A 542 -21.44 -14.84 15.20
C ALA A 542 -20.02 -14.28 15.38
N ARG A 543 -19.65 -13.23 14.65
CA ARG A 543 -18.30 -12.65 14.69
C ARG A 543 -18.30 -11.15 14.97
N SER A 544 -17.31 -10.68 15.72
CA SER A 544 -17.05 -9.25 15.90
C SER A 544 -15.56 -9.03 16.18
N ALA A 545 -15.08 -7.80 16.10
CA ALA A 545 -13.70 -7.51 16.48
C ALA A 545 -13.61 -6.20 17.26
N LEU A 546 -12.73 -6.20 18.26
CA LEU A 546 -12.41 -5.01 19.03
C LEU A 546 -10.90 -4.84 19.16
N ARG A 547 -10.45 -3.59 19.17
CA ARG A 547 -9.05 -3.25 19.46
C ARG A 547 -8.92 -2.73 20.87
N PHE A 548 -7.81 -3.05 21.52
CA PHE A 548 -7.53 -2.63 22.87
C PHE A 548 -6.03 -2.50 23.10
N LEU A 549 -5.64 -1.72 24.10
CA LEU A 549 -4.25 -1.55 24.49
C LEU A 549 -3.95 -2.48 25.67
N VAL A 550 -2.96 -3.35 25.51
CA VAL A 550 -2.39 -4.10 26.63
C VAL A 550 -1.42 -3.19 27.33
N ALA A 551 -1.81 -2.77 28.53
CA ALA A 551 -1.01 -1.86 29.32
C ALA A 551 0.32 -2.53 29.68
N GLY A 552 1.42 -1.84 29.37
CA GLY A 552 2.61 -1.97 30.18
C GLY A 552 2.30 -1.49 31.61
N PRO A 553 3.10 -1.86 32.61
CA PRO A 553 2.74 -1.56 34.00
C PRO A 553 2.67 -0.03 34.21
N GLY A 554 1.47 0.51 34.54
CA GLY A 554 1.25 1.96 34.70
C GLY A 554 -0.17 2.51 34.48
N GLY A 555 -1.12 1.74 33.93
CA GLY A 555 -2.53 2.16 33.77
C GLY A 555 -2.76 3.17 32.63
N ALA A 556 -4.02 3.37 32.24
CA ALA A 556 -4.41 4.20 31.10
C ALA A 556 -4.94 5.59 31.46
N PRO A 557 -4.72 6.59 30.59
CA PRO A 557 -5.31 7.92 30.77
C PRO A 557 -6.79 7.98 30.37
N ALA A 558 -7.51 8.91 31.00
CA ALA A 558 -8.98 9.07 30.94
C ALA A 558 -9.51 9.59 29.58
N GLU A 559 -10.72 9.13 29.22
CA GLU A 559 -11.48 9.49 28.01
C GLU A 559 -11.83 10.99 27.93
N THR A 560 -11.73 11.57 26.74
CA THR A 560 -12.35 12.86 26.40
C THR A 560 -13.36 12.64 25.28
N THR A 561 -14.63 12.93 25.55
CA THR A 561 -15.74 12.87 24.61
C THR A 561 -15.72 14.09 23.68
N THR A 562 -15.91 13.87 22.37
CA THR A 562 -16.45 14.92 21.47
C THR A 562 -17.52 14.37 20.54
N ALA A 563 -18.72 14.93 20.69
CA ALA A 563 -19.89 14.74 19.84
C ALA A 563 -19.76 15.52 18.53
N PHE A 564 -20.41 15.06 17.44
CA PHE A 564 -20.80 15.94 16.33
C PHE A 564 -22.12 15.53 15.68
N GLY A 565 -22.92 16.55 15.33
CA GLY A 565 -24.20 16.45 14.62
C GLY A 565 -24.27 17.33 13.36
N ALA A 566 -25.45 17.26 12.73
CA ALA A 566 -26.01 18.09 11.64
C ALA A 566 -25.29 18.14 10.27
N TYR A 567 -25.96 17.63 9.23
CA TYR A 567 -25.53 17.69 7.82
C TYR A 567 -26.12 18.92 7.08
N PRO A 568 -25.33 19.66 6.27
CA PRO A 568 -25.81 20.79 5.47
C PRO A 568 -26.27 20.38 4.05
N LEU A 569 -27.23 21.13 3.50
CA LEU A 569 -27.86 20.98 2.16
C LEU A 569 -26.98 21.44 0.96
N LEU A 570 -25.70 21.77 1.19
CA LEU A 570 -24.76 22.21 0.15
C LEU A 570 -23.71 21.12 -0.10
N PRO A 571 -23.20 20.95 -1.34
CA PRO A 571 -22.05 20.08 -1.58
C PRO A 571 -20.92 20.49 -0.63
N SER A 572 -20.18 19.50 -0.13
CA SER A 572 -19.07 19.76 0.77
C SER A 572 -18.13 20.82 0.16
N PRO A 573 -17.44 21.64 0.97
CA PRO A 573 -16.44 22.57 0.46
C PRO A 573 -15.43 21.91 -0.50
N MET A 574 -15.16 20.62 -0.29
CA MET A 574 -14.28 19.80 -1.13
C MET A 574 -14.89 19.45 -2.49
N VAL A 575 -16.18 19.11 -2.56
CA VAL A 575 -16.88 18.92 -3.84
C VAL A 575 -16.88 20.22 -4.66
N SER A 576 -17.07 21.37 -4.00
CA SER A 576 -16.99 22.69 -4.65
C SER A 576 -15.59 22.97 -5.23
N VAL A 577 -14.53 22.61 -4.49
CA VAL A 577 -13.14 22.69 -4.97
C VAL A 577 -12.93 21.75 -6.18
N SER A 578 -13.50 20.55 -6.16
CA SER A 578 -13.39 19.59 -7.26
C SER A 578 -14.00 20.12 -8.57
N TYR A 579 -15.15 20.79 -8.50
CA TYR A 579 -15.79 21.40 -9.66
C TYR A 579 -15.00 22.60 -10.22
N LEU A 580 -14.40 23.41 -9.34
CA LEU A 580 -13.50 24.48 -9.76
C LEU A 580 -12.26 23.92 -10.49
N LEU A 581 -11.69 22.83 -9.98
CA LEU A 581 -10.58 22.13 -10.63
C LEU A 581 -11.01 21.55 -11.99
N PHE A 582 -12.16 20.90 -12.10
CA PHE A 582 -12.64 20.44 -13.41
C PHE A 582 -12.87 21.57 -14.40
N ALA A 583 -13.52 22.66 -13.98
CA ALA A 583 -13.74 23.84 -14.83
C ALA A 583 -12.42 24.46 -15.31
N ALA A 584 -11.44 24.60 -14.42
CA ALA A 584 -10.10 25.07 -14.76
C ALA A 584 -9.39 24.13 -15.74
N GLY A 585 -9.42 22.82 -15.48
CA GLY A 585 -8.80 21.81 -16.33
C GLY A 585 -9.40 21.76 -17.74
N ILE A 586 -10.74 21.76 -17.83
CA ILE A 586 -11.48 21.85 -19.10
C ILE A 586 -11.13 23.15 -19.84
N GLY A 587 -11.10 24.28 -19.14
CA GLY A 587 -10.76 25.58 -19.74
C GLY A 587 -9.35 25.59 -20.33
N VAL A 588 -8.36 25.08 -19.59
CA VAL A 588 -6.96 24.97 -20.06
C VAL A 588 -6.85 23.99 -21.24
N GLY A 589 -7.55 22.86 -21.19
CA GLY A 589 -7.56 21.85 -22.26
C GLY A 589 -8.24 22.35 -23.54
N ALA A 590 -9.41 22.97 -23.42
CA ALA A 590 -10.16 23.56 -24.53
C ALA A 590 -9.36 24.68 -25.20
N LEU A 591 -8.69 25.53 -24.42
CA LEU A 591 -7.78 26.56 -24.95
C LEU A 591 -6.60 25.94 -25.71
N ALA A 592 -6.06 24.82 -25.24
CA ALA A 592 -5.00 24.09 -25.92
C ALA A 592 -5.48 23.51 -27.26
N ILE A 593 -6.65 22.85 -27.27
CA ILE A 593 -7.25 22.24 -28.46
C ILE A 593 -7.66 23.30 -29.48
N TYR A 594 -8.31 24.39 -29.05
CA TYR A 594 -8.69 25.51 -29.91
C TYR A 594 -7.47 26.13 -30.61
N ARG A 595 -6.39 26.34 -29.86
CA ARG A 595 -5.13 26.82 -30.43
C ARG A 595 -4.54 25.79 -31.41
N ALA A 596 -4.73 24.48 -31.17
CA ALA A 596 -4.24 23.40 -32.04
C ALA A 596 -4.98 23.37 -33.37
N ALA A 597 -6.30 23.44 -33.31
CA ALA A 597 -7.19 23.46 -34.48
C ALA A 597 -6.92 24.67 -35.39
N ARG A 598 -6.56 25.84 -34.82
CA ARG A 598 -6.22 27.03 -35.62
C ARG A 598 -4.79 27.04 -36.18
N GLN A 599 -3.89 26.14 -35.74
CA GLN A 599 -2.51 26.08 -36.24
C GLN A 599 -2.01 24.66 -36.57
N PRO A 600 -2.75 23.86 -37.37
CA PRO A 600 -2.51 22.41 -37.52
C PRO A 600 -1.21 22.08 -38.26
N ARG A 601 -0.68 23.00 -39.08
CA ARG A 601 0.51 22.77 -39.91
C ARG A 601 1.84 23.07 -39.22
N ARG A 602 1.85 23.61 -37.99
CA ARG A 602 3.08 23.91 -37.26
C ARG A 602 3.30 22.89 -36.14
N ARG A 603 4.22 21.94 -36.35
CA ARG A 603 4.77 21.01 -35.34
C ARG A 603 5.11 21.68 -33.98
N ARG A 604 5.43 22.98 -34.00
CA ARG A 604 5.73 23.82 -32.82
C ARG A 604 4.48 24.27 -32.03
N ALA A 605 3.33 24.42 -32.67
CA ALA A 605 2.05 24.70 -32.01
C ALA A 605 1.59 23.49 -31.20
N MET A 606 1.68 22.29 -31.80
CA MET A 606 1.36 21.01 -31.16
C MET A 606 2.06 20.77 -29.83
N GLN A 607 3.32 21.14 -29.68
CA GLN A 607 4.05 20.90 -28.42
C GLN A 607 3.71 21.92 -27.31
N ARG A 608 3.46 23.19 -27.65
CA ARG A 608 2.95 24.17 -26.68
C ARG A 608 1.55 23.80 -26.20
N GLN A 609 0.74 23.26 -27.10
CA GLN A 609 -0.60 22.76 -26.79
C GLN A 609 -0.51 21.45 -26.00
N GLY A 610 0.50 20.62 -26.26
CA GLY A 610 0.83 19.45 -25.45
C GLY A 610 1.12 19.81 -23.98
N ALA A 611 1.91 20.86 -23.69
CA ALA A 611 2.13 21.27 -22.29
C ALA A 611 0.87 21.80 -21.61
N LEU A 612 0.05 22.58 -22.31
CA LEU A 612 -1.25 23.03 -21.79
C LEU A 612 -2.20 21.85 -21.58
N LEU A 613 -2.20 20.86 -22.48
CA LEU A 613 -2.93 19.60 -22.30
C LEU A 613 -2.40 18.81 -21.10
N GLY A 614 -1.08 18.76 -20.89
CA GLY A 614 -0.48 18.13 -19.71
C GLY A 614 -0.92 18.80 -18.41
N ALA A 615 -0.87 20.14 -18.35
CA ALA A 615 -1.38 20.91 -17.21
C ALA A 615 -2.90 20.71 -17.00
N ALA A 616 -3.68 20.68 -18.08
CA ALA A 616 -5.11 20.37 -18.02
C ALA A 616 -5.34 18.97 -17.44
N VAL A 617 -4.58 17.96 -17.88
CA VAL A 617 -4.67 16.60 -17.32
C VAL A 617 -4.32 16.57 -15.83
N VAL A 618 -3.28 17.29 -15.36
CA VAL A 618 -3.00 17.39 -13.91
C VAL A 618 -4.19 17.96 -13.16
N ILE A 619 -4.70 19.10 -13.62
CA ILE A 619 -5.80 19.80 -12.95
C ILE A 619 -7.06 18.94 -12.94
N LEU A 620 -7.36 18.25 -14.05
CA LEU A 620 -8.46 17.28 -14.16
C LEU A 620 -8.23 16.05 -13.28
N ALA A 621 -7.00 15.57 -13.13
CA ALA A 621 -6.67 14.44 -12.26
C ALA A 621 -6.77 14.81 -10.79
N CYS A 622 -6.34 16.02 -10.40
CA CYS A 622 -6.55 16.56 -9.05
C CYS A 622 -8.05 16.78 -8.78
N GLY A 623 -8.79 17.36 -9.72
CA GLY A 623 -10.24 17.50 -9.65
C GLY A 623 -10.91 16.13 -9.53
N GLY A 624 -10.51 15.16 -10.35
CA GLY A 624 -10.98 13.78 -10.32
C GLY A 624 -10.62 13.04 -9.04
N TYR A 625 -9.45 13.26 -8.46
CA TYR A 625 -9.08 12.67 -7.17
C TYR A 625 -9.97 13.20 -6.05
N VAL A 626 -10.09 14.54 -5.92
CA VAL A 626 -10.96 15.18 -4.90
C VAL A 626 -12.42 14.79 -5.12
N ASN A 627 -12.83 14.72 -6.38
CA ASN A 627 -14.18 14.37 -6.77
C ASN A 627 -14.47 12.89 -6.52
N VAL A 628 -13.58 11.95 -6.85
CA VAL A 628 -13.76 10.49 -6.61
C VAL A 628 -13.65 10.15 -5.13
N SER A 629 -12.80 10.84 -4.36
CA SER A 629 -12.77 10.68 -2.90
C SER A 629 -14.06 11.16 -2.22
N GLU A 630 -14.82 12.05 -2.88
CA GLU A 630 -16.13 12.53 -2.43
C GLU A 630 -17.32 11.82 -3.12
N GLN A 631 -17.18 11.42 -4.40
CA GLN A 631 -18.19 10.82 -5.27
C GLN A 631 -18.38 9.32 -5.06
N ARG A 632 -17.62 8.68 -4.16
CA ARG A 632 -18.10 7.44 -3.52
C ARG A 632 -19.28 7.73 -2.58
N ASN A 633 -20.13 8.72 -2.89
CA ASN A 633 -21.33 9.14 -2.16
C ASN A 633 -21.13 9.24 -0.64
N GLY A 634 -19.97 9.76 -0.21
CA GLY A 634 -19.62 9.88 1.21
C GLY A 634 -19.24 8.57 1.92
N VAL A 635 -19.07 7.44 1.22
CA VAL A 635 -18.61 6.16 1.77
C VAL A 635 -17.11 6.27 2.16
N PRO A 636 -16.76 6.14 3.45
CA PRO A 636 -15.37 6.13 3.90
C PRO A 636 -14.58 4.95 3.30
N LEU A 637 -13.31 5.14 2.92
CA LEU A 637 -12.53 4.11 2.20
C LEU A 637 -12.15 2.89 3.05
N ASP A 638 -12.20 2.99 4.38
CA ASP A 638 -12.13 1.87 5.32
C ASP A 638 -13.32 0.92 5.16
N VAL A 639 -14.49 1.44 4.77
CA VAL A 639 -15.70 0.65 4.49
C VAL A 639 -15.63 -0.05 3.13
N VAL A 640 -14.97 0.56 2.13
CA VAL A 640 -14.87 0.01 0.76
C VAL A 640 -14.15 -1.35 0.69
N ASN A 641 -13.23 -1.62 1.61
CA ASN A 641 -12.49 -2.88 1.70
C ASN A 641 -13.18 -3.94 2.56
N ILE A 642 -14.33 -3.62 3.15
CA ILE A 642 -15.17 -4.62 3.82
C ILE A 642 -15.66 -5.59 2.75
N ARG A 643 -15.36 -6.86 2.96
CA ARG A 643 -15.89 -7.97 2.17
C ARG A 643 -17.12 -8.48 2.87
N ASP A 644 -18.10 -8.91 2.09
CA ASP A 644 -19.30 -9.55 2.62
C ASP A 644 -18.89 -10.73 3.52
N PRO A 645 -19.17 -10.66 4.84
CA PRO A 645 -18.86 -11.74 5.75
C PRO A 645 -19.88 -12.89 5.65
N VAL A 646 -21.02 -12.67 4.97
CA VAL A 646 -22.11 -13.64 4.79
C VAL A 646 -21.96 -14.37 3.46
N PRO A 647 -21.76 -15.70 3.46
CA PRO A 647 -21.71 -16.48 2.24
C PRO A 647 -23.04 -16.39 1.46
N PRO A 648 -23.02 -16.19 0.12
CA PRO A 648 -24.24 -16.11 -0.69
C PRO A 648 -24.84 -17.50 -0.96
N ASP A 649 -25.26 -18.18 0.10
CA ASP A 649 -25.89 -19.50 0.05
C ASP A 649 -27.43 -19.43 0.05
N ALA A 650 -28.09 -20.58 -0.03
CA ALA A 650 -29.55 -20.64 -0.16
C ALA A 650 -30.30 -19.98 1.00
N ASN A 651 -29.73 -19.95 2.21
CA ASN A 651 -30.35 -19.33 3.37
C ASN A 651 -30.21 -17.80 3.29
N SER A 652 -29.01 -17.30 2.99
CA SER A 652 -28.78 -15.87 2.79
C SER A 652 -29.66 -15.29 1.68
N LEU A 653 -29.82 -16.02 0.57
CA LEU A 653 -30.69 -15.60 -0.53
C LEU A 653 -32.19 -15.57 -0.16
N ALA A 654 -32.67 -16.55 0.62
CA ALA A 654 -34.07 -16.59 1.06
C ALA A 654 -34.39 -15.49 2.09
N GLN A 655 -33.47 -15.22 3.03
CA GLN A 655 -33.63 -14.11 3.97
C GLN A 655 -33.54 -12.75 3.27
N GLY A 656 -32.61 -12.62 2.32
CA GLY A 656 -32.47 -11.44 1.49
C GLY A 656 -33.71 -11.14 0.66
N GLU A 657 -34.38 -12.17 0.12
CA GLU A 657 -35.66 -12.04 -0.59
C GLU A 657 -36.76 -11.47 0.31
N ALA A 658 -36.87 -11.95 1.55
CA ALA A 658 -37.87 -11.49 2.49
C ALA A 658 -37.64 -10.03 2.91
N VAL A 659 -36.37 -9.64 3.14
CA VAL A 659 -35.98 -8.25 3.41
C VAL A 659 -36.25 -7.36 2.19
N TYR A 660 -35.92 -7.83 0.98
CA TYR A 660 -36.16 -7.09 -0.25
C TYR A 660 -37.66 -6.80 -0.45
N THR A 661 -38.49 -7.83 -0.35
CA THR A 661 -39.95 -7.75 -0.52
C THR A 661 -40.56 -6.74 0.47
N THR A 662 -40.09 -6.75 1.71
CA THR A 662 -40.67 -5.95 2.80
C THR A 662 -40.23 -4.49 2.75
N TYR A 663 -38.94 -4.23 2.52
CA TYR A 663 -38.34 -2.89 2.71
C TYR A 663 -37.91 -2.20 1.42
N CYS A 664 -37.55 -2.97 0.37
CA CYS A 664 -36.91 -2.44 -0.83
C CYS A 664 -37.87 -2.41 -2.03
N GLU A 665 -38.76 -3.38 -2.17
CA GLU A 665 -39.59 -3.60 -3.36
C GLU A 665 -40.56 -2.45 -3.65
N THR A 666 -41.12 -1.80 -2.62
CA THR A 666 -42.03 -0.66 -2.81
C THR A 666 -41.39 0.49 -3.61
N CYS A 667 -40.06 0.63 -3.52
CA CYS A 667 -39.28 1.62 -4.25
C CYS A 667 -38.57 1.01 -5.47
N HIS A 668 -37.94 -0.15 -5.33
CA HIS A 668 -37.11 -0.76 -6.38
C HIS A 668 -37.87 -1.69 -7.34
N GLY A 669 -39.08 -2.12 -6.98
CA GLY A 669 -39.95 -3.01 -7.76
C GLY A 669 -39.51 -4.47 -7.73
N GLU A 670 -40.42 -5.40 -8.05
CA GLU A 670 -40.12 -6.84 -8.17
C GLU A 670 -39.03 -7.11 -9.22
N THR A 671 -38.93 -6.26 -10.24
CA THR A 671 -37.92 -6.39 -11.31
C THR A 671 -36.59 -5.70 -11.00
N GLY A 672 -36.50 -5.00 -9.86
CA GLY A 672 -35.31 -4.26 -9.43
C GLY A 672 -35.03 -2.98 -10.24
N ARG A 673 -35.94 -2.52 -11.10
CA ARG A 673 -35.71 -1.40 -12.03
C ARG A 673 -35.95 0.00 -11.45
N GLY A 674 -36.35 0.09 -10.18
CA GLY A 674 -36.86 1.34 -9.62
C GLY A 674 -38.30 1.65 -10.05
N ASP A 675 -39.04 0.62 -10.47
CA ASP A 675 -40.41 0.69 -10.99
C ASP A 675 -41.47 0.31 -9.95
N GLY A 676 -41.09 0.25 -8.67
CA GLY A 676 -42.01 0.03 -7.57
C GLY A 676 -43.11 1.10 -7.49
N PRO A 677 -44.26 0.81 -6.86
CA PRO A 677 -45.42 1.71 -6.80
C PRO A 677 -45.09 3.13 -6.33
N THR A 678 -44.10 3.27 -5.44
CA THR A 678 -43.60 4.55 -4.94
C THR A 678 -42.42 5.07 -5.77
N GLY A 679 -41.57 4.17 -6.28
CA GLY A 679 -40.35 4.50 -7.03
C GLY A 679 -40.58 5.39 -8.27
N LEU A 680 -41.68 5.18 -8.98
CA LEU A 680 -42.00 5.93 -10.21
C LEU A 680 -42.21 7.45 -10.01
N ARG A 681 -42.49 7.87 -8.77
CA ARG A 681 -42.81 9.26 -8.37
C ARG A 681 -41.67 9.98 -7.64
N LEU A 682 -40.57 9.28 -7.31
CA LEU A 682 -39.42 9.85 -6.60
C LEU A 682 -38.47 10.57 -7.56
N VAL A 683 -37.82 11.64 -7.08
CA VAL A 683 -36.81 12.41 -7.82
C VAL A 683 -35.57 12.60 -6.93
N PRO A 684 -34.40 12.04 -7.30
CA PRO A 684 -34.19 11.11 -8.41
C PRO A 684 -34.96 9.79 -8.19
N ARG A 685 -35.24 9.06 -9.28
CA ARG A 685 -35.83 7.73 -9.20
C ARG A 685 -34.88 6.74 -8.51
N PRO A 686 -35.39 5.69 -7.84
CA PRO A 686 -34.55 4.63 -7.29
C PRO A 686 -33.69 3.97 -8.38
N ALA A 687 -32.50 3.51 -7.98
CA ALA A 687 -31.53 2.93 -8.89
C ALA A 687 -32.03 1.60 -9.51
N ASP A 688 -31.69 1.34 -10.77
CA ASP A 688 -31.88 0.04 -11.43
C ASP A 688 -30.83 -0.94 -10.89
N LEU A 689 -31.26 -1.82 -10.00
CA LEU A 689 -30.41 -2.77 -9.29
C LEU A 689 -29.74 -3.75 -10.26
N ARG A 690 -30.34 -4.03 -11.42
CA ARG A 690 -29.71 -4.92 -12.42
C ARG A 690 -28.40 -4.36 -12.98
N VAL A 691 -28.25 -3.04 -12.94
CA VAL A 691 -27.01 -2.35 -13.33
C VAL A 691 -26.08 -2.22 -12.14
N HIS A 692 -26.62 -1.93 -10.96
CA HIS A 692 -25.83 -1.54 -9.79
C HIS A 692 -25.43 -2.68 -8.85
N THR A 693 -26.06 -3.86 -8.95
CA THR A 693 -25.64 -5.07 -8.21
C THR A 693 -24.86 -6.05 -9.08
N ALA A 694 -24.65 -5.72 -10.36
CA ALA A 694 -23.83 -6.52 -11.26
C ALA A 694 -22.38 -6.67 -10.73
N PRO A 695 -21.75 -7.85 -10.91
CA PRO A 695 -20.39 -8.10 -10.44
C PRO A 695 -19.39 -7.05 -10.95
N GLY A 696 -18.60 -6.49 -10.03
CA GLY A 696 -17.55 -5.52 -10.33
C GLY A 696 -18.01 -4.07 -10.56
N VAL A 697 -19.30 -3.76 -10.44
CA VAL A 697 -19.82 -2.38 -10.55
C VAL A 697 -19.62 -1.59 -9.24
N HIS A 698 -19.96 -2.18 -8.10
CA HIS A 698 -19.77 -1.62 -6.75
C HIS A 698 -19.20 -2.69 -5.80
N THR A 699 -18.39 -2.30 -4.82
CA THR A 699 -17.87 -3.23 -3.79
C THR A 699 -18.96 -3.59 -2.77
N ASP A 700 -18.77 -4.70 -2.06
CA ASP A 700 -19.72 -5.17 -1.04
C ASP A 700 -19.89 -4.12 0.07
N GLY A 701 -18.79 -3.57 0.55
CA GLY A 701 -18.80 -2.44 1.48
C GLY A 701 -19.53 -1.19 0.99
N GLU A 702 -19.52 -0.88 -0.31
CA GLU A 702 -20.27 0.27 -0.85
C GLU A 702 -21.78 0.05 -0.82
N LEU A 703 -22.23 -1.14 -1.25
CA LEU A 703 -23.65 -1.51 -1.20
C LEU A 703 -24.14 -1.55 0.25
N PHE A 704 -23.33 -2.13 1.15
CA PHE A 704 -23.63 -2.20 2.57
C PHE A 704 -23.72 -0.83 3.21
N TYR A 705 -22.82 0.09 2.84
CA TYR A 705 -22.89 1.46 3.33
C TYR A 705 -24.18 2.16 2.88
N TRP A 706 -24.59 2.05 1.62
CA TRP A 706 -25.82 2.70 1.15
C TRP A 706 -27.10 2.09 1.71
N VAL A 707 -27.15 0.77 1.92
CA VAL A 707 -28.27 0.15 2.63
C VAL A 707 -28.27 0.64 4.09
N SER A 708 -27.11 0.72 4.73
CA SER A 708 -26.99 1.14 6.13
C SER A 708 -27.35 2.60 6.36
N TYR A 709 -26.81 3.52 5.56
CA TYR A 709 -26.86 4.96 5.80
C TYR A 709 -27.75 5.72 4.81
N GLY A 710 -28.41 5.00 3.90
CA GLY A 710 -29.18 5.57 2.81
C GLY A 710 -28.28 6.13 1.71
N PHE A 711 -28.91 6.67 0.67
CA PHE A 711 -28.18 7.27 -0.45
C PHE A 711 -28.34 8.80 -0.46
N PRO A 712 -27.25 9.58 -0.30
CA PRO A 712 -27.31 11.04 -0.21
C PRO A 712 -28.01 11.69 -1.40
N GLY A 713 -28.91 12.64 -1.12
CA GLY A 713 -29.66 13.36 -2.17
C GLY A 713 -30.77 12.54 -2.85
N SER A 714 -31.13 11.38 -2.29
CA SER A 714 -32.26 10.56 -2.72
C SER A 714 -33.27 10.35 -1.60
N ALA A 715 -34.40 9.72 -1.93
CA ALA A 715 -35.40 9.28 -0.95
C ALA A 715 -35.10 7.89 -0.35
N MET A 716 -33.92 7.30 -0.63
CA MET A 716 -33.51 6.02 -0.03
C MET A 716 -33.18 6.24 1.46
N PRO A 717 -33.97 5.66 2.39
CA PRO A 717 -33.76 5.86 3.81
C PRO A 717 -32.55 5.05 4.31
N ALA A 718 -32.04 5.42 5.49
CA ALA A 718 -31.03 4.67 6.19
C ALA A 718 -31.67 3.48 6.92
N TRP A 719 -31.19 2.27 6.67
CA TRP A 719 -31.73 1.06 7.28
C TRP A 719 -30.89 0.53 8.43
N LYS A 720 -29.78 1.18 8.79
CA LYS A 720 -28.92 0.75 9.90
C LYS A 720 -29.69 0.55 11.21
N ASP A 721 -30.66 1.43 11.46
CA ASP A 721 -31.46 1.43 12.70
C ASP A 721 -32.72 0.55 12.59
N THR A 722 -33.00 -0.06 11.43
CA THR A 722 -34.21 -0.86 11.16
C THR A 722 -33.92 -2.31 10.78
N LEU A 723 -32.85 -2.56 10.02
CA LEU A 723 -32.39 -3.88 9.58
C LEU A 723 -31.12 -4.24 10.33
N THR A 724 -30.91 -5.52 10.66
CA THR A 724 -29.64 -5.99 11.23
C THR A 724 -28.52 -5.94 10.18
N GLU A 725 -27.26 -5.97 10.62
CA GLU A 725 -26.11 -6.02 9.70
C GLU A 725 -26.19 -7.22 8.75
N GLU A 726 -26.51 -8.40 9.27
CA GLU A 726 -26.69 -9.61 8.48
C GLU A 726 -27.83 -9.48 7.44
N GLN A 727 -29.01 -8.97 7.83
CA GLN A 727 -30.11 -8.71 6.90
C GLN A 727 -29.74 -7.73 5.78
N ARG A 728 -28.86 -6.77 6.08
CA ARG A 728 -28.32 -5.83 5.09
C ARG A 728 -27.33 -6.54 4.14
N TRP A 729 -26.57 -7.52 4.61
CA TRP A 729 -25.73 -8.38 3.76
C TRP A 729 -26.58 -9.37 2.94
N ASP A 730 -27.58 -10.01 3.53
CA ASP A 730 -28.49 -10.94 2.86
C ASP A 730 -29.26 -10.28 1.72
N VAL A 731 -29.81 -9.07 1.95
CA VAL A 731 -30.52 -8.34 0.88
C VAL A 731 -29.57 -7.94 -0.24
N ILE A 732 -28.28 -7.72 0.05
CA ILE A 732 -27.24 -7.48 -0.97
C ILE A 732 -26.95 -8.77 -1.74
N ASN A 733 -26.77 -9.90 -1.05
CA ASN A 733 -26.57 -11.21 -1.67
C ASN A 733 -27.73 -11.60 -2.57
N TYR A 734 -28.97 -11.45 -2.11
CA TYR A 734 -30.18 -11.63 -2.91
C TYR A 734 -30.20 -10.68 -4.11
N ALA A 735 -29.96 -9.38 -3.90
CA ALA A 735 -30.01 -8.43 -5.00
C ALA A 735 -28.91 -8.67 -6.05
N ARG A 736 -27.73 -9.18 -5.66
CA ARG A 736 -26.66 -9.61 -6.58
C ARG A 736 -27.05 -10.87 -7.34
N ALA A 737 -27.55 -11.90 -6.65
CA ALA A 737 -27.92 -13.16 -7.27
C ALA A 737 -29.11 -13.03 -8.24
N THR A 738 -30.13 -12.26 -7.83
CA THR A 738 -31.41 -12.14 -8.53
C THR A 738 -31.37 -11.11 -9.66
N PHE A 739 -30.70 -9.96 -9.45
CA PHE A 739 -30.69 -8.86 -10.43
C PHE A 739 -29.35 -8.66 -11.13
N GLY A 740 -28.23 -9.04 -10.49
CA GLY A 740 -26.87 -8.76 -10.96
C GLY A 740 -26.36 -9.65 -12.10
N ASN A 741 -27.06 -10.74 -12.44
CA ASN A 741 -26.72 -11.67 -13.52
C ASN A 741 -27.84 -11.78 -14.58
N PRO A 742 -27.89 -10.87 -15.58
CA PRO A 742 -28.94 -10.88 -16.60
C PRO A 742 -28.84 -12.03 -17.62
N GLY A 743 -27.92 -13.00 -17.44
CA GLY A 743 -27.68 -14.11 -18.36
C GLY A 743 -28.46 -15.41 -18.08
N ASP A 744 -28.99 -15.60 -16.87
CA ASP A 744 -29.57 -16.87 -16.41
C ASP A 744 -31.06 -16.79 -16.03
N THR A 745 -31.84 -15.94 -16.72
CA THR A 745 -33.30 -15.95 -16.53
C THR A 745 -33.94 -17.09 -17.33
N ALA A 746 -33.99 -18.28 -16.74
CA ALA A 746 -34.96 -19.33 -17.12
C ALA A 746 -35.19 -20.36 -16.00
N ALA A 747 -36.06 -20.05 -15.02
CA ALA A 747 -37.26 -20.84 -14.69
C ALA A 747 -37.98 -20.30 -13.42
N PRO A 748 -39.34 -20.35 -13.37
CA PRO A 748 -40.16 -19.72 -12.34
C PRO A 748 -40.46 -20.63 -11.12
N SER A 749 -40.89 -20.00 -10.04
CA SER A 749 -41.22 -20.53 -8.69
C SER A 749 -42.18 -21.73 -8.64
N PRO A 750 -42.13 -22.60 -7.60
CA PRO A 750 -43.26 -23.39 -7.16
C PRO A 750 -43.94 -22.78 -5.91
N THR A 751 -45.07 -22.10 -6.17
CA THR A 751 -46.33 -22.07 -5.39
C THR A 751 -46.30 -22.01 -3.85
N ARG A 752 -46.80 -20.88 -3.31
CA ARG A 752 -47.41 -20.79 -1.96
C ARG A 752 -48.60 -21.75 -1.84
N SER A 753 -48.56 -22.62 -0.84
CA SER A 753 -49.73 -23.37 -0.35
C SER A 753 -50.68 -22.41 0.35
N ALA A 754 -51.86 -22.19 -0.23
CA ALA A 754 -53.02 -21.69 0.48
C ALA A 754 -53.71 -22.88 1.16
N ALA A 755 -54.00 -22.76 2.46
CA ALA A 755 -54.95 -23.63 3.15
C ALA A 755 -56.09 -22.76 3.70
N PRO A 756 -57.34 -23.29 3.69
CA PRO A 756 -58.59 -22.52 3.78
C PRO A 756 -58.88 -21.90 5.15
#